data_AF-A0A1Q8W0K5-F1
#
_entry.id   AF-A0A1Q8W0K5-F1
#
_cell.length_a   1.000
_cell.length_b   1.000
_cell.length_c   1.000
_cell.angle_alpha   90.00
_cell.angle_beta   90.00
_cell.angle_gamma   90.00
#
_symmetry.space_group_name_H-M   'P 1'
#
loop_
_entity.id
_entity.type
_entity.pdbx_description
1 polymer ?
#
loop_
_entity_poly.entity_id
_entity_poly.type
_entity_poly.pdbx_seq_one_letter_code
_entity_poly.pdbx_strand_id
1 'polypeptide(L)'
;MKHRFAVIITSTIMCLTMFATATPVSLAAPSSPPSAGPSASAASSTTAMPESKEQAPLVLVVDVSESMTENDSSGRNKLSSAKKTMSTLVQGRPESTDLGVWTYPGGTTSGECAPGSWIPGLQPDQHPDPTDVDAHIRQLTASGNTPTGPALRGVVDSLKQKGFTSATLLLISDGESNCGQPPCEVAKSIVDEGFALSVPSIGFTISDKGRDELTCISQVTGSSYREADNADQLIKELSQYEQRDLEVSVEAPTRIRQGANAAITATIKNSSHYTVTNIRAAISIDPGTSRTIFPLILSPVRHLPALKEGESTRVTWAATGASGQTGTAGWKVAVGSRDAGSVLKTGKIEVTNEGLTLDDAGPILRDLSGPVVVIGDSYSSGEGTRDYKHEGEPKCHRSNYAYGALIGGRRTIIIACSGAESLHVRYSRQHDSEPPQSKALKDIPEIPGAAFMTIGGNDIKFGDIVKWCVFNLNNPASPSMQVPLTPNQVADQAIKKIEQECSADKAAVRRKLSEIPQHKDSLKNTYISVMEQLNSNERVKDRGNAVAPLIISPYPDLLWESQQGSCAQISRITPKNATPALLTPNEISFGRAVVTQLNQTIRESVQELADQGYPIYFAQDVTDFAKPNHTICNEDSYFVHLTVENFFHDGAELAHPNIAGHEAWAQSLIAWSQTKEAQVVNTTMPPRKKGFLPDLLSPLSSSLRKLDPSDDHTLQGQLQPLGEDGRAARQEKIVTVRSGDTVTVTLTGVQPGATVTVTVHSSIQAIGSLTADENGVATGRLPLPPDLPAGQHILVYEGLGTNAAWSYYEVPLSVRETSGWLVLLAYGIVLLLIAGGAMTLVLSARRRHHLASAASASSTPSTSVAADVVDPEGADDTSEGDADTEAVSS
;
A
#
# COMPACT_ATOMS: atom_id res chain seq x y z
N MET A 1 -43.78 56.67 0.46
CA MET A 1 -42.65 56.24 -0.41
C MET A 1 -42.97 54.87 -0.99
N LYS A 2 -43.97 54.77 -1.88
CA LYS A 2 -43.84 54.47 -3.33
C LYS A 2 -42.42 54.35 -3.94
N HIS A 3 -42.27 53.29 -4.75
CA HIS A 3 -41.29 53.03 -5.83
C HIS A 3 -39.93 52.47 -5.42
N ARG A 4 -39.35 51.41 -6.02
CA ARG A 4 -39.64 50.62 -7.24
C ARG A 4 -38.83 49.30 -7.15
N PHE A 5 -39.52 48.16 -7.24
CA PHE A 5 -38.94 46.87 -7.62
C PHE A 5 -39.31 46.65 -9.08
N ALA A 6 -38.34 46.79 -9.98
CA ALA A 6 -38.43 46.37 -11.37
C ALA A 6 -37.00 46.23 -11.87
N VAL A 7 -36.58 44.99 -12.17
CA VAL A 7 -35.62 44.60 -13.21
C VAL A 7 -35.47 43.07 -13.12
N ILE A 8 -35.36 42.43 -14.29
CA ILE A 8 -35.12 41.00 -14.58
C ILE A 8 -36.35 40.07 -14.67
N ILE A 9 -37.21 40.33 -15.65
CA ILE A 9 -37.81 39.28 -16.48
C ILE A 9 -37.74 39.79 -17.92
N THR A 10 -36.82 39.22 -18.74
CA THR A 10 -36.93 39.04 -20.20
C THR A 10 -35.56 38.70 -20.78
N SER A 11 -35.40 37.45 -21.22
CA SER A 11 -34.66 37.01 -22.43
C SER A 11 -34.12 35.60 -22.26
N THR A 12 -35.06 34.65 -22.25
CA THR A 12 -34.84 33.29 -22.74
C THR A 12 -35.67 33.20 -24.03
N ILE A 13 -35.15 32.53 -25.06
CA ILE A 13 -35.62 32.46 -26.46
C ILE A 13 -34.84 33.38 -27.42
N MET A 14 -33.59 33.01 -27.72
CA MET A 14 -33.03 32.97 -29.09
C MET A 14 -31.61 32.41 -29.03
N CYS A 15 -31.42 31.16 -29.45
CA CYS A 15 -30.28 30.65 -30.23
C CYS A 15 -30.28 29.12 -30.19
N LEU A 16 -31.17 28.54 -30.99
CA LEU A 16 -31.07 27.17 -31.45
C LEU A 16 -30.98 27.23 -32.97
N THR A 17 -29.78 27.47 -33.51
CA THR A 17 -29.35 27.12 -34.87
C THR A 17 -27.88 27.49 -35.04
N MET A 18 -26.99 26.50 -35.01
CA MET A 18 -25.79 26.41 -35.86
C MET A 18 -25.11 25.07 -35.60
N PHE A 19 -25.49 24.07 -36.40
CA PHE A 19 -24.63 22.97 -36.75
C PHE A 19 -23.62 23.48 -37.78
N ALA A 20 -22.32 23.17 -37.61
CA ALA A 20 -21.53 22.35 -38.55
C ALA A 20 -20.02 22.64 -38.49
N THR A 21 -19.27 21.54 -38.63
CA THR A 21 -17.85 21.40 -39.01
C THR A 21 -16.76 21.85 -38.03
N ALA A 22 -16.21 20.89 -37.29
CA ALA A 22 -14.79 20.88 -36.95
C ALA A 22 -14.26 19.44 -37.07
N THR A 23 -13.40 19.23 -38.06
CA THR A 23 -12.63 18.01 -38.32
C THR A 23 -11.61 17.76 -37.20
N PRO A 24 -11.42 16.52 -36.72
CA PRO A 24 -10.30 16.23 -35.82
C PRO A 24 -9.00 16.07 -36.61
N VAL A 25 -8.00 16.88 -36.24
CA VAL A 25 -6.60 16.73 -36.66
C VAL A 25 -6.02 15.50 -35.96
N SER A 26 -5.58 14.53 -36.75
CA SER A 26 -4.92 13.30 -36.32
C SER A 26 -3.44 13.59 -36.06
N LEU A 27 -3.00 13.53 -34.80
CA LEU A 27 -1.58 13.54 -34.44
C LEU A 27 -1.09 12.08 -34.34
N ALA A 28 -0.40 11.65 -35.39
CA ALA A 28 0.30 10.37 -35.45
C ALA A 28 1.57 10.41 -34.57
N ALA A 29 1.71 9.40 -33.71
CA ALA A 29 2.97 9.09 -33.04
C ALA A 29 3.90 8.33 -34.00
N PRO A 30 5.23 8.60 -34.02
CA PRO A 30 6.13 7.95 -34.94
C PRO A 30 6.49 6.52 -34.53
N SER A 31 6.36 5.63 -35.51
CA SER A 31 6.73 4.22 -35.55
C SER A 31 8.25 4.00 -35.43
N SER A 32 8.66 3.05 -34.59
CA SER A 32 10.00 2.45 -34.60
C SER A 32 10.12 1.41 -35.74
N PRO A 33 11.29 1.30 -36.41
CA PRO A 33 11.52 0.29 -37.45
C PRO A 33 12.05 -1.07 -36.90
N PRO A 34 11.91 -2.18 -37.67
CA PRO A 34 12.23 -3.53 -37.21
C PRO A 34 13.56 -4.13 -37.76
N SER A 35 14.02 -5.15 -37.03
CA SER A 35 14.76 -6.36 -37.44
C SER A 35 16.20 -6.31 -37.96
N ALA A 36 17.10 -7.02 -37.26
CA ALA A 36 17.92 -8.13 -37.79
C ALA A 36 18.77 -8.81 -36.66
N GLY A 37 18.75 -10.14 -36.58
CA GLY A 37 19.85 -10.96 -35.96
C GLY A 37 20.83 -11.46 -37.05
N PRO A 38 21.75 -12.42 -36.81
CA PRO A 38 22.01 -13.21 -35.58
C PRO A 38 23.52 -13.36 -35.18
N SER A 39 23.74 -13.92 -33.98
CA SER A 39 24.86 -14.76 -33.50
C SER A 39 26.33 -14.50 -33.94
N ALA A 40 27.19 -14.17 -32.97
CA ALA A 40 28.59 -14.62 -32.97
C ALA A 40 29.16 -14.66 -31.53
N SER A 41 29.64 -15.84 -31.14
CA SER A 41 30.48 -16.10 -29.98
C SER A 41 31.94 -15.82 -30.36
N ALA A 42 32.69 -15.07 -29.54
CA ALA A 42 34.13 -15.29 -29.29
C ALA A 42 34.77 -14.24 -28.36
N ALA A 43 35.53 -14.78 -27.40
CA ALA A 43 36.82 -14.31 -26.90
C ALA A 43 36.90 -13.07 -25.99
N SER A 44 37.09 -13.37 -24.70
CA SER A 44 37.81 -12.54 -23.73
C SER A 44 39.08 -11.93 -24.31
N SER A 45 39.19 -10.60 -24.22
CA SER A 45 40.43 -9.85 -24.36
C SER A 45 40.58 -8.98 -23.12
N THR A 46 41.30 -9.50 -22.14
CA THR A 46 41.77 -8.77 -20.96
C THR A 46 42.82 -7.76 -21.41
N THR A 47 42.42 -6.50 -21.57
CA THR A 47 43.34 -5.37 -21.55
C THR A 47 43.12 -4.67 -20.21
N ALA A 48 44.02 -4.91 -19.26
CA ALA A 48 44.05 -4.18 -18.01
C ALA A 48 44.39 -2.72 -18.30
N MET A 49 43.38 -1.85 -18.30
CA MET A 49 43.57 -0.42 -18.09
C MET A 49 43.96 -0.19 -16.62
N PRO A 50 44.87 0.74 -16.31
CA PRO A 50 45.15 1.10 -14.93
C PRO A 50 43.84 1.59 -14.28
N GLU A 51 43.52 1.05 -13.11
CA GLU A 51 42.41 1.49 -12.26
C GLU A 51 42.57 2.98 -11.96
N SER A 52 41.79 3.83 -12.64
CA SER A 52 41.54 5.18 -12.15
C SER A 52 40.73 5.05 -10.86
N LYS A 53 41.26 5.52 -9.73
CA LYS A 53 40.50 5.66 -8.47
C LYS A 53 39.25 6.50 -8.77
N GLU A 54 38.10 5.84 -8.93
CA GLU A 54 36.83 6.44 -9.35
C GLU A 54 36.11 7.19 -8.21
N GLN A 55 36.75 7.30 -7.04
CA GLN A 55 36.19 7.96 -5.86
C GLN A 55 36.81 9.35 -5.70
N ALA A 56 35.99 10.39 -5.91
CA ALA A 56 36.38 11.77 -5.67
C ALA A 56 36.58 12.01 -4.15
N PRO A 57 37.74 12.49 -3.69
CA PRO A 57 37.97 12.77 -2.28
C PRO A 57 37.17 14.00 -1.85
N LEU A 58 36.72 13.98 -0.60
CA LEU A 58 36.21 15.18 0.08
C LEU A 58 37.39 15.84 0.79
N VAL A 59 37.62 17.11 0.54
CA VAL A 59 38.71 17.85 1.18
C VAL A 59 38.15 19.07 1.87
N LEU A 60 38.40 19.21 3.16
CA LEU A 60 38.14 20.46 3.87
C LEU A 60 39.27 21.42 3.56
N VAL A 61 38.93 22.58 3.01
CA VAL A 61 39.87 23.66 2.70
C VAL A 61 39.57 24.81 3.65
N VAL A 62 40.43 24.99 4.66
CA VAL A 62 40.10 25.77 5.85
C VAL A 62 41.05 26.95 6.00
N ASP A 63 40.45 28.13 6.11
CA ASP A 63 41.14 29.38 6.40
C ASP A 63 41.60 29.43 7.86
N VAL A 64 42.88 29.73 8.06
CA VAL A 64 43.56 29.96 9.34
C VAL A 64 44.33 31.29 9.30
N SER A 65 43.84 32.27 8.54
CA SER A 65 44.41 33.63 8.49
C SER A 65 44.20 34.39 9.80
N GLU A 66 44.87 35.54 9.96
CA GLU A 66 44.83 36.34 11.20
C GLU A 66 43.41 36.80 11.58
N SER A 67 42.51 37.02 10.62
CA SER A 67 41.09 37.36 10.89
C SER A 67 40.36 36.29 11.71
N MET A 68 40.79 35.02 11.61
CA MET A 68 40.25 33.92 12.40
C MET A 68 40.59 34.02 13.91
N THR A 69 41.45 34.98 14.32
CA THR A 69 41.69 35.31 15.74
C THR A 69 40.55 36.12 16.35
N GLU A 70 39.69 36.74 15.55
CA GLU A 70 38.56 37.54 16.01
C GLU A 70 37.48 36.68 16.65
N ASN A 71 36.51 37.34 17.27
CA ASN A 71 35.31 36.71 17.79
C ASN A 71 34.21 36.66 16.71
N ASP A 72 33.45 35.58 16.70
CA ASP A 72 32.21 35.43 15.92
C ASP A 72 31.09 36.31 16.49
N SER A 73 29.93 36.32 15.83
CA SER A 73 28.77 37.12 16.28
C SER A 73 28.25 36.74 17.68
N SER A 74 28.63 35.58 18.21
CA SER A 74 28.30 35.11 19.56
C SER A 74 29.36 35.44 20.61
N GLY A 75 30.45 36.10 20.23
CA GLY A 75 31.56 36.45 21.11
C GLY A 75 32.59 35.33 21.34
N ARG A 76 32.54 34.24 20.58
CA ARG A 76 33.52 33.12 20.65
C ARG A 76 34.61 33.31 19.61
N ASN A 77 35.85 32.95 19.93
CA ASN A 77 36.95 32.99 18.96
C ASN A 77 36.65 32.10 17.73
N LYS A 78 36.75 32.68 16.52
CA LYS A 78 36.39 32.05 15.25
C LYS A 78 37.19 30.77 14.99
N LEU A 79 38.52 30.81 15.15
CA LEU A 79 39.37 29.63 14.96
C LEU A 79 39.02 28.49 15.95
N SER A 80 38.73 28.83 17.21
CA SER A 80 38.35 27.83 18.22
C SER A 80 37.04 27.14 17.87
N SER A 81 36.07 27.90 17.35
CA SER A 81 34.80 27.41 16.82
C SER A 81 35.00 26.50 15.60
N ALA A 82 35.84 26.92 14.63
CA ALA A 82 36.18 26.11 13.46
C ALA A 82 36.88 24.80 13.85
N LYS A 83 37.87 24.85 14.76
CA LYS A 83 38.56 23.66 15.30
C LYS A 83 37.62 22.65 15.90
N LYS A 84 36.74 23.08 16.82
CA LYS A 84 35.77 22.18 17.47
C LYS A 84 34.86 21.51 16.44
N THR A 85 34.46 22.24 15.42
CA THR A 85 33.57 21.74 14.38
C THR A 85 34.29 20.75 13.46
N MET A 86 35.52 21.06 13.04
CA MET A 86 36.37 20.13 12.29
C MET A 86 36.66 18.84 13.06
N SER A 87 36.95 18.94 14.36
CA SER A 87 37.13 17.77 15.23
C SER A 87 35.88 16.90 15.29
N THR A 88 34.69 17.50 15.36
CA THR A 88 33.41 16.77 15.38
C THR A 88 33.19 16.02 14.06
N LEU A 89 33.42 16.69 12.93
CA LEU A 89 33.29 16.11 11.60
C LEU A 89 34.26 14.94 11.35
N VAL A 90 35.52 15.09 11.79
CA VAL A 90 36.51 14.01 11.66
C VAL A 90 36.17 12.83 12.57
N GLN A 91 35.70 13.08 13.80
CA GLN A 91 35.34 12.03 14.75
C GLN A 91 34.06 11.28 14.35
N GLY A 92 33.12 11.93 13.66
CA GLY A 92 31.85 11.34 13.21
C GLY A 92 31.95 10.43 11.97
N ARG A 93 33.17 10.09 11.55
CA ARG A 93 33.46 9.56 10.21
C ARG A 93 33.66 8.03 10.17
N PRO A 94 33.17 7.33 9.12
CA PRO A 94 33.58 5.95 8.81
C PRO A 94 35.04 5.88 8.31
N GLU A 95 35.74 4.79 8.63
CA GLU A 95 37.15 4.54 8.28
C GLU A 95 37.45 4.56 6.75
N SER A 96 36.44 4.49 5.89
CA SER A 96 36.58 4.13 4.46
C SER A 96 36.35 5.26 3.44
N THR A 97 36.33 6.53 3.84
CA THR A 97 36.31 7.63 2.85
C THR A 97 37.75 8.11 2.59
N ASP A 98 37.99 8.85 1.50
CA ASP A 98 39.25 9.57 1.27
C ASP A 98 38.99 11.05 1.65
N LEU A 99 39.30 11.42 2.91
CA LEU A 99 39.08 12.76 3.48
C LEU A 99 40.44 13.40 3.68
N GLY A 100 40.59 14.60 3.15
CA GLY A 100 41.76 15.42 3.44
C GLY A 100 41.40 16.70 4.18
N VAL A 101 42.35 17.25 4.93
CA VAL A 101 42.23 18.60 5.48
C VAL A 101 43.42 19.42 4.99
N TRP A 102 43.11 20.46 4.23
CA TRP A 102 44.04 21.46 3.73
C TRP A 102 43.80 22.76 4.49
N THR A 103 44.84 23.32 5.12
CA THR A 103 44.75 24.60 5.83
C THR A 103 45.57 25.66 5.12
N TYR A 104 45.05 26.89 5.05
CA TYR A 104 45.74 28.03 4.45
C TYR A 104 45.49 29.33 5.24
N PRO A 105 46.45 30.27 5.29
CA PRO A 105 47.83 30.13 4.83
C PRO A 105 48.62 29.17 5.74
N GLY A 106 49.59 28.44 5.20
CA GLY A 106 50.37 27.49 6.00
C GLY A 106 51.30 26.59 5.19
N GLY A 107 52.24 25.93 5.86
CA GLY A 107 53.22 25.02 5.25
C GLY A 107 54.68 25.45 5.46
N THR A 108 55.63 24.63 4.97
CA THR A 108 57.08 24.88 5.05
C THR A 108 57.58 26.01 4.13
N THR A 109 56.69 26.65 3.37
CA THR A 109 56.98 27.79 2.51
C THR A 109 56.81 29.08 3.31
N SER A 110 57.93 29.68 3.71
CA SER A 110 57.97 30.96 4.41
C SER A 110 57.52 32.09 3.49
N GLY A 111 56.25 32.49 3.56
CA GLY A 111 55.71 33.64 2.86
C GLY A 111 54.30 34.02 3.36
N GLU A 112 54.01 35.32 3.43
CA GLU A 112 52.74 35.85 3.93
C GLU A 112 51.51 35.45 3.09
N CYS A 113 51.70 34.90 1.87
CA CYS A 113 50.65 34.45 0.95
C CYS A 113 50.83 32.98 0.49
N ALA A 114 51.31 32.08 1.35
CA ALA A 114 51.53 30.67 1.00
C ALA A 114 50.20 29.93 0.70
N PRO A 115 50.15 29.02 -0.29
CA PRO A 115 48.92 28.32 -0.71
C PRO A 115 48.37 27.35 0.34
N GLY A 116 49.07 27.10 1.45
CA GLY A 116 48.67 26.12 2.44
C GLY A 116 49.37 24.78 2.26
N SER A 117 49.01 23.84 3.13
CA SER A 117 49.47 22.46 3.05
C SER A 117 48.44 21.52 3.68
N TRP A 118 48.57 20.23 3.36
CA TRP A 118 47.90 19.17 4.10
C TRP A 118 48.29 19.20 5.58
N ILE A 119 47.34 18.94 6.47
CA ILE A 119 47.67 18.56 7.84
C ILE A 119 48.42 17.21 7.80
N PRO A 120 49.53 17.03 8.55
CA PRO A 120 50.25 15.77 8.58
C PRO A 120 49.33 14.58 8.89
N GLY A 121 49.39 13.53 8.07
CA GLY A 121 48.52 12.35 8.17
C GLY A 121 47.15 12.50 7.51
N LEU A 122 46.66 13.72 7.23
CA LEU A 122 45.34 14.01 6.67
C LEU A 122 45.33 14.25 5.16
N GLN A 123 46.09 13.45 4.44
CA GLN A 123 46.05 13.46 2.98
C GLN A 123 45.00 12.43 2.54
N PRO A 124 44.23 12.65 1.46
CA PRO A 124 43.18 11.71 1.04
C PRO A 124 43.66 10.29 0.73
N ASP A 125 44.97 10.10 0.50
CA ASP A 125 45.64 8.81 0.28
C ASP A 125 46.23 8.18 1.55
N GLN A 126 46.11 8.86 2.68
CA GLN A 126 46.47 8.37 3.99
C GLN A 126 45.17 8.15 4.78
N HIS A 127 45.03 6.98 5.43
CA HIS A 127 43.91 6.68 6.31
C HIS A 127 44.36 6.93 7.76
N PRO A 128 44.41 8.19 8.24
CA PRO A 128 44.95 8.49 9.57
C PRO A 128 43.98 8.07 10.68
N ASP A 129 44.55 7.82 11.86
CA ASP A 129 43.79 7.66 13.09
C ASP A 129 43.07 8.98 13.44
N PRO A 130 41.73 8.98 13.63
CA PRO A 130 40.97 10.19 13.96
C PRO A 130 41.45 10.95 15.21
N THR A 131 42.12 10.26 16.15
CA THR A 131 42.70 10.84 17.36
C THR A 131 43.94 11.67 17.05
N ASP A 132 44.80 11.19 16.15
CA ASP A 132 45.99 11.90 15.69
C ASP A 132 45.60 13.16 14.91
N VAL A 133 44.54 13.06 14.13
CA VAL A 133 43.96 14.20 13.41
C VAL A 133 43.44 15.27 14.35
N ASP A 134 42.63 14.89 15.33
CA ASP A 134 42.09 15.82 16.32
C ASP A 134 43.20 16.55 17.08
N ALA A 135 44.30 15.85 17.38
CA ALA A 135 45.49 16.46 17.99
C ALA A 135 46.11 17.55 17.10
N HIS A 136 46.22 17.33 15.78
CA HIS A 136 46.73 18.33 14.85
C HIS A 136 45.77 19.51 14.65
N ILE A 137 44.46 19.25 14.54
CA ILE A 137 43.43 20.29 14.41
C ILE A 137 43.47 21.24 15.62
N ARG A 138 43.59 20.68 16.83
CA ARG A 138 43.68 21.48 18.07
C ARG A 138 44.92 22.38 18.10
N GLN A 139 46.00 22.00 17.44
CA GLN A 139 47.26 22.74 17.37
C GLN A 139 47.28 23.85 16.30
N LEU A 140 46.28 23.95 15.43
CA LEU A 140 46.25 25.01 14.41
C LEU A 140 46.34 26.40 15.04
N THR A 141 47.05 27.32 14.43
CA THR A 141 47.14 28.71 14.90
C THR A 141 46.80 29.63 13.75
N ALA A 142 46.10 30.74 14.06
CA ALA A 142 45.72 31.71 13.06
C ALA A 142 46.87 32.70 12.83
N SER A 143 47.30 32.88 11.58
CA SER A 143 48.35 33.83 11.23
C SER A 143 48.37 34.11 9.73
N GLY A 144 48.83 35.30 9.33
CA GLY A 144 49.05 35.63 7.92
C GLY A 144 47.80 36.05 7.16
N ASN A 145 47.95 36.23 5.83
CA ASN A 145 46.92 36.71 4.92
C ASN A 145 45.99 35.58 4.42
N THR A 146 45.02 35.89 3.55
CA THR A 146 43.98 34.98 3.04
C THR A 146 44.18 34.66 1.54
N PRO A 147 45.10 33.75 1.18
CA PRO A 147 45.39 33.39 -0.22
C PRO A 147 44.42 32.32 -0.77
N THR A 148 43.12 32.60 -0.82
CA THR A 148 42.08 31.62 -1.20
C THR A 148 42.25 31.06 -2.62
N GLY A 149 42.58 31.91 -3.60
CA GLY A 149 42.87 31.46 -4.97
C GLY A 149 44.07 30.52 -5.03
N PRO A 150 45.26 30.93 -4.53
CA PRO A 150 46.41 30.04 -4.41
C PRO A 150 46.12 28.74 -3.66
N ALA A 151 45.27 28.75 -2.62
CA ALA A 151 44.91 27.55 -1.87
C ALA A 151 44.10 26.55 -2.71
N LEU A 152 43.08 27.02 -3.44
CA LEU A 152 42.31 26.20 -4.37
C LEU A 152 43.18 25.57 -5.44
N ARG A 153 44.16 26.32 -5.97
CA ARG A 153 45.12 25.80 -6.94
C ARG A 153 46.04 24.75 -6.32
N GLY A 154 46.62 25.07 -5.16
CA GLY A 154 47.59 24.20 -4.46
C GLY A 154 47.00 22.83 -4.09
N VAL A 155 45.77 22.80 -3.56
CA VAL A 155 45.12 21.54 -3.20
C VAL A 155 44.80 20.70 -4.43
N VAL A 156 44.29 21.29 -5.51
CA VAL A 156 43.98 20.57 -6.76
C VAL A 156 45.24 20.08 -7.45
N ASP A 157 46.30 20.86 -7.51
CA ASP A 157 47.57 20.42 -8.10
C ASP A 157 48.17 19.25 -7.31
N SER A 158 48.05 19.27 -5.98
CA SER A 158 48.46 18.14 -5.13
C SER A 158 47.61 16.89 -5.40
N LEU A 159 46.30 17.03 -5.58
CA LEU A 159 45.39 15.93 -5.92
C LEU A 159 45.68 15.35 -7.31
N LYS A 160 45.93 16.21 -8.31
CA LYS A 160 46.33 15.80 -9.66
C LYS A 160 47.65 15.01 -9.64
N GLN A 161 48.64 15.46 -8.87
CA GLN A 161 49.91 14.73 -8.68
C GLN A 161 49.70 13.34 -8.04
N LYS A 162 48.65 13.19 -7.23
CA LYS A 162 48.25 11.91 -6.61
C LYS A 162 47.33 11.06 -7.48
N GLY A 163 47.05 11.48 -8.72
CA GLY A 163 46.27 10.70 -9.69
C GLY A 163 44.75 10.90 -9.64
N PHE A 164 44.25 11.86 -8.86
CA PHE A 164 42.83 12.19 -8.87
C PHE A 164 42.45 13.05 -10.08
N THR A 165 41.26 12.83 -10.62
CA THR A 165 40.68 13.59 -11.76
C THR A 165 39.44 14.39 -11.39
N SER A 166 38.96 14.24 -10.15
CA SER A 166 37.81 14.93 -9.58
C SER A 166 37.98 15.11 -8.07
N ALA A 167 37.35 16.13 -7.49
CA ALA A 167 37.33 16.35 -6.04
C ALA A 167 36.18 17.27 -5.61
N THR A 168 35.71 17.09 -4.37
CA THR A 168 34.85 18.07 -3.69
C THR A 168 35.66 18.79 -2.62
N LEU A 169 35.78 20.12 -2.75
CA LEU A 169 36.49 20.96 -1.78
C LEU A 169 35.47 21.76 -0.95
N LEU A 170 35.31 21.41 0.32
CA LEU A 170 34.47 22.18 1.23
C LEU A 170 35.28 23.37 1.75
N LEU A 171 35.02 24.55 1.19
CA LEU A 171 35.77 25.77 1.48
C LEU A 171 35.14 26.52 2.67
N ILE A 172 35.93 26.77 3.70
CA ILE A 172 35.53 27.54 4.88
C ILE A 172 36.47 28.75 4.99
N SER A 173 35.92 29.97 4.96
CA SER A 173 36.68 31.22 5.07
C SER A 173 35.88 32.32 5.75
N ASP A 174 36.57 33.19 6.50
CA ASP A 174 36.00 34.35 7.19
C ASP A 174 36.38 35.70 6.57
N GLY A 175 37.15 35.72 5.48
CA GLY A 175 37.75 36.92 4.91
C GLY A 175 37.63 37.05 3.38
N GLU A 176 37.84 38.27 2.89
CA GLU A 176 38.07 38.58 1.47
C GLU A 176 39.50 38.13 1.09
N SER A 177 39.65 37.50 -0.08
CA SER A 177 40.95 37.08 -0.58
C SER A 177 41.84 38.30 -0.83
N ASN A 178 42.92 38.44 -0.07
CA ASN A 178 43.83 39.61 -0.14
C ASN A 178 45.22 39.26 -0.70
N CYS A 179 45.40 38.03 -1.22
CA CYS A 179 46.65 37.51 -1.74
C CYS A 179 46.46 36.70 -3.03
N GLY A 180 47.37 36.87 -3.99
CA GLY A 180 47.45 36.04 -5.18
C GLY A 180 46.38 36.34 -6.24
N GLN A 181 46.09 35.34 -7.08
CA GLN A 181 45.09 35.48 -8.14
C GLN A 181 43.65 35.44 -7.58
N PRO A 182 42.69 36.16 -8.21
CA PRO A 182 41.30 36.15 -7.79
C PRO A 182 40.72 34.73 -7.69
N PRO A 183 40.14 34.32 -6.56
CA PRO A 183 39.72 32.93 -6.33
C PRO A 183 38.72 32.39 -7.35
N CYS A 184 37.78 33.22 -7.81
CA CYS A 184 36.78 32.79 -8.78
C CYS A 184 37.39 32.52 -10.17
N GLU A 185 38.37 33.31 -10.59
CA GLU A 185 39.11 33.07 -11.84
C GLU A 185 39.94 31.79 -11.74
N VAL A 186 40.56 31.55 -10.59
CA VAL A 186 41.29 30.31 -10.34
C VAL A 186 40.35 29.10 -10.39
N ALA A 187 39.20 29.14 -9.72
CA ALA A 187 38.23 28.04 -9.72
C ALA A 187 37.72 27.73 -11.13
N LYS A 188 37.40 28.77 -11.92
CA LYS A 188 37.00 28.64 -13.31
C LYS A 188 38.09 28.00 -14.17
N SER A 189 39.35 28.44 -14.02
CA SER A 189 40.48 27.85 -14.73
C SER A 189 40.69 26.37 -14.40
N ILE A 190 40.46 25.93 -13.16
CA ILE A 190 40.57 24.50 -12.79
C ILE A 190 39.52 23.67 -13.55
N VAL A 191 38.28 24.15 -13.60
CA VAL A 191 37.19 23.49 -14.32
C VAL A 191 37.46 23.49 -15.83
N ASP A 192 37.94 24.60 -16.38
CA ASP A 192 38.30 24.73 -17.81
C ASP A 192 39.47 23.80 -18.21
N GLU A 193 40.37 23.47 -17.28
CA GLU A 193 41.44 22.48 -17.45
C GLU A 193 40.94 21.01 -17.42
N GLY A 194 39.64 20.79 -17.22
CA GLY A 194 39.01 19.47 -17.27
C GLY A 194 39.06 18.67 -15.97
N PHE A 195 39.44 19.30 -14.84
CA PHE A 195 39.33 18.67 -13.53
C PHE A 195 37.91 18.87 -12.98
N ALA A 196 37.20 17.77 -12.66
CA ALA A 196 35.83 17.86 -12.17
C ALA A 196 35.81 18.32 -10.70
N LEU A 197 35.72 19.65 -10.54
CA LEU A 197 35.81 20.34 -9.26
C LEU A 197 34.42 20.80 -8.78
N SER A 198 34.07 20.46 -7.54
CA SER A 198 32.94 21.06 -6.82
C SER A 198 33.44 21.78 -5.57
N VAL A 199 33.06 23.05 -5.39
CA VAL A 199 33.49 23.85 -4.22
C VAL A 199 32.28 24.44 -3.48
N PRO A 200 31.58 23.65 -2.64
CA PRO A 200 30.66 24.22 -1.68
C PRO A 200 31.41 25.14 -0.72
N SER A 201 30.91 26.36 -0.54
CA SER A 201 31.61 27.38 0.25
C SER A 201 30.76 27.85 1.44
N ILE A 202 31.38 27.94 2.61
CA ILE A 202 30.78 28.46 3.84
C ILE A 202 31.52 29.74 4.24
N GLY A 203 30.84 30.88 4.19
CA GLY A 203 31.33 32.14 4.72
C GLY A 203 31.09 32.23 6.22
N PHE A 204 32.15 32.28 7.02
CA PHE A 204 32.06 32.28 8.48
C PHE A 204 32.25 33.69 9.04
N THR A 205 31.19 34.40 9.40
CA THR A 205 31.26 35.84 9.80
C THR A 205 32.03 36.68 8.78
N ILE A 206 31.60 36.61 7.51
CA ILE A 206 32.34 37.13 6.36
C ILE A 206 31.85 38.52 5.91
N SER A 207 32.74 39.31 5.28
CA SER A 207 32.38 40.58 4.65
C SER A 207 31.53 40.39 3.38
N ASP A 208 30.82 41.45 2.94
CA ASP A 208 30.04 41.42 1.69
C ASP A 208 30.89 41.07 0.47
N LYS A 209 32.13 41.56 0.42
CA LYS A 209 33.05 41.24 -0.67
C LYS A 209 33.49 39.78 -0.65
N GLY A 210 33.83 39.24 0.53
CA GLY A 210 34.16 37.82 0.66
C GLY A 210 32.96 36.92 0.34
N ARG A 211 31.74 37.34 0.71
CA ARG A 211 30.49 36.67 0.32
C ARG A 211 30.34 36.58 -1.20
N ASP A 212 30.58 37.68 -1.91
CA ASP A 212 30.50 37.71 -3.38
C ASP A 212 31.56 36.79 -4.02
N GLU A 213 32.79 36.77 -3.48
CA GLU A 213 33.86 35.89 -3.94
C GLU A 213 33.51 34.40 -3.76
N LEU A 214 33.10 34.00 -2.55
CA LEU A 214 32.73 32.60 -2.25
C LEU A 214 31.48 32.15 -3.02
N THR A 215 30.54 33.07 -3.24
CA THR A 215 29.36 32.83 -4.09
C THR A 215 29.78 32.58 -5.54
N CYS A 216 30.70 33.38 -6.08
CA CYS A 216 31.24 33.20 -7.42
C CYS A 216 31.92 31.84 -7.58
N ILE A 217 32.81 31.46 -6.66
CA ILE A 217 33.51 30.16 -6.65
C ILE A 217 32.50 29.00 -6.66
N SER A 218 31.50 29.06 -5.78
CA SER A 218 30.46 28.04 -5.70
C SER A 218 29.70 27.92 -7.02
N GLN A 219 29.28 29.04 -7.60
CA GLN A 219 28.53 29.06 -8.86
C GLN A 219 29.33 28.51 -10.05
N VAL A 220 30.60 28.91 -10.21
CA VAL A 220 31.42 28.44 -11.35
C VAL A 220 31.81 26.96 -11.24
N THR A 221 31.70 26.37 -10.05
CA THR A 221 31.95 24.94 -9.78
C THR A 221 30.66 24.13 -9.60
N GLY A 222 29.49 24.73 -9.92
CA GLY A 222 28.19 24.07 -9.82
C GLY A 222 27.75 23.73 -8.38
N SER A 223 28.32 24.40 -7.38
CA SER A 223 28.12 24.19 -5.95
C SER A 223 27.35 25.35 -5.29
N SER A 224 26.98 25.19 -4.01
CA SER A 224 26.21 26.17 -3.25
C SER A 224 27.06 26.96 -2.26
N TYR A 225 26.71 28.24 -2.08
CA TYR A 225 27.21 29.09 -1.00
C TYR A 225 26.25 29.07 0.21
N ARG A 226 26.83 29.08 1.41
CA ARG A 226 26.15 29.19 2.71
C ARG A 226 26.87 30.17 3.61
N GLU A 227 26.13 30.72 4.56
CA GLU A 227 26.66 31.68 5.53
C GLU A 227 26.44 31.15 6.94
N ALA A 228 27.44 31.34 7.79
CA ALA A 228 27.41 30.99 9.20
C ALA A 228 27.92 32.17 10.04
N ASP A 229 27.04 32.75 10.86
CA ASP A 229 27.37 33.91 11.68
C ASP A 229 28.09 33.54 12.99
N ASN A 230 27.98 32.28 13.42
CA ASN A 230 28.53 31.78 14.67
C ASN A 230 28.81 30.28 14.60
N ALA A 231 29.53 29.75 15.60
CA ALA A 231 29.93 28.35 15.62
C ALA A 231 28.77 27.36 15.48
N ASP A 232 27.60 27.64 16.06
CA ASP A 232 26.49 26.68 16.07
C ASP A 232 25.82 26.62 14.69
N GLN A 233 25.77 27.74 13.98
CA GLN A 233 25.39 27.77 12.56
C GLN A 233 26.45 27.11 11.68
N LEU A 234 27.74 27.30 11.95
CA LEU A 234 28.82 26.63 11.23
C LEU A 234 28.73 25.10 11.40
N ILE A 235 28.46 24.62 12.61
CA ILE A 235 28.18 23.20 12.90
C ILE A 235 26.96 22.73 12.10
N LYS A 236 25.87 23.51 12.08
CA LYS A 236 24.67 23.17 11.33
C LYS A 236 24.91 23.05 9.82
N GLU A 237 25.63 24.00 9.22
CA GLU A 237 25.93 23.96 7.78
C GLU A 237 26.90 22.81 7.46
N LEU A 238 27.88 22.54 8.33
CA LEU A 238 28.79 21.40 8.17
C LEU A 238 28.10 20.04 8.38
N SER A 239 27.08 19.97 9.25
CA SER A 239 26.29 18.74 9.48
C SER A 239 25.48 18.30 8.26
N GLN A 240 25.20 19.19 7.30
CA GLN A 240 24.57 18.80 6.02
C GLN A 240 25.51 17.95 5.15
N TYR A 241 26.80 18.01 5.44
CA TYR A 241 27.84 17.19 4.82
C TYR A 241 28.26 16.02 5.75
N GLU A 242 27.68 15.92 6.95
CA GLU A 242 27.78 14.75 7.83
C GLU A 242 26.74 13.70 7.41
N GLN A 243 27.25 12.49 7.10
CA GLN A 243 26.50 11.23 7.05
C GLN A 243 25.36 11.10 6.02
N ARG A 244 25.55 10.14 5.11
CA ARG A 244 24.46 9.51 4.35
C ARG A 244 23.79 8.47 5.25
N ASP A 245 23.07 8.87 6.29
CA ASP A 245 22.51 7.89 7.22
C ASP A 245 21.20 7.28 6.71
N LEU A 246 21.14 5.95 6.76
CA LEU A 246 19.88 5.21 6.62
C LEU A 246 19.16 5.23 7.96
N GLU A 247 17.94 5.75 8.01
CA GLU A 247 17.09 5.61 9.18
C GLU A 247 16.51 4.18 9.19
N VAL A 248 16.75 3.42 10.25
CA VAL A 248 16.26 2.05 10.40
C VAL A 248 15.39 1.95 11.63
N SER A 249 14.16 1.46 11.45
CA SER A 249 13.29 1.00 12.53
C SER A 249 13.04 -0.48 12.37
N VAL A 250 12.92 -1.21 13.48
CA VAL A 250 12.64 -2.65 13.47
C VAL A 250 11.47 -2.96 14.39
N GLU A 251 10.54 -3.74 13.88
CA GLU A 251 9.35 -4.23 14.55
C GLU A 251 9.44 -5.75 14.68
N ALA A 252 9.06 -6.26 15.85
CA ALA A 252 9.02 -7.68 16.15
C ALA A 252 7.95 -7.92 17.22
N PRO A 253 7.30 -9.10 17.25
CA PRO A 253 6.41 -9.45 18.34
C PRO A 253 7.18 -9.50 19.65
N THR A 254 6.55 -9.05 20.73
CA THR A 254 7.14 -9.11 22.07
C THR A 254 7.04 -10.52 22.65
N ARG A 255 5.99 -11.24 22.30
CA ARG A 255 5.70 -12.60 22.80
C ARG A 255 5.10 -13.48 21.71
N ILE A 256 5.60 -14.71 21.60
CA ILE A 256 5.07 -15.75 20.70
C ILE A 256 4.93 -17.10 21.42
N ARG A 257 4.17 -18.02 20.84
CA ARG A 257 4.12 -19.42 21.27
C ARG A 257 5.35 -20.19 20.76
N GLN A 258 5.80 -21.19 21.51
CA GLN A 258 6.84 -22.12 21.08
C GLN A 258 6.49 -22.78 19.73
N GLY A 259 7.49 -23.02 18.90
CA GLY A 259 7.29 -23.54 17.54
C GLY A 259 6.77 -22.52 16.53
N ALA A 260 6.23 -21.36 16.97
CA ALA A 260 5.75 -20.34 16.04
C ALA A 260 6.90 -19.53 15.43
N ASN A 261 6.64 -18.92 14.28
CA ASN A 261 7.55 -17.97 13.68
C ASN A 261 7.44 -16.60 14.35
N ALA A 262 8.58 -15.94 14.56
CA ALA A 262 8.63 -14.51 14.82
C ALA A 262 8.92 -13.77 13.50
N ALA A 263 7.98 -12.95 13.06
CA ALA A 263 8.21 -11.98 12.00
C ALA A 263 8.98 -10.78 12.55
N ILE A 264 10.15 -10.50 11.99
CA ILE A 264 11.00 -9.36 12.35
C ILE A 264 11.11 -8.48 11.12
N THR A 265 10.50 -7.30 11.16
CA THR A 265 10.36 -6.39 10.02
C THR A 265 11.21 -5.14 10.23
N ALA A 266 12.16 -4.89 9.34
CA ALA A 266 12.93 -3.65 9.29
C ALA A 266 12.36 -2.71 8.23
N THR A 267 12.11 -1.45 8.62
CA THR A 267 11.82 -0.34 7.71
C THR A 267 13.07 0.51 7.58
N ILE A 268 13.55 0.65 6.34
CA ILE A 268 14.77 1.36 5.99
C ILE A 268 14.37 2.57 5.16
N LYS A 269 14.68 3.78 5.64
CA LYS A 269 14.41 5.03 4.96
C LYS A 269 15.72 5.76 4.65
N ASN A 270 15.82 6.29 3.44
CA ASN A 270 16.91 7.18 3.09
C ASN A 270 16.55 8.61 3.54
N SER A 271 17.13 9.02 4.67
CA SER A 271 17.03 10.39 5.18
C SER A 271 18.01 11.37 4.54
N SER A 272 18.93 10.89 3.70
CA SER A 272 19.91 11.73 3.03
C SER A 272 19.39 12.31 1.70
N HIS A 273 20.01 13.39 1.23
CA HIS A 273 19.72 14.02 -0.06
C HIS A 273 20.29 13.26 -1.28
N TYR A 274 20.97 12.14 -1.07
CA TYR A 274 21.62 11.37 -2.13
C TYR A 274 20.99 9.98 -2.27
N THR A 275 20.93 9.45 -3.49
CA THR A 275 20.51 8.06 -3.71
C THR A 275 21.51 7.10 -3.05
N VAL A 276 21.04 6.26 -2.13
CA VAL A 276 21.87 5.22 -1.50
C VAL A 276 21.72 3.93 -2.31
N THR A 277 22.84 3.37 -2.75
CA THR A 277 22.88 2.12 -3.54
C THR A 277 23.47 0.97 -2.74
N ASN A 278 23.42 -0.27 -3.27
CA ASN A 278 24.08 -1.44 -2.69
C ASN A 278 23.71 -1.72 -1.22
N ILE A 279 22.48 -1.40 -0.83
CA ILE A 279 22.01 -1.56 0.54
C ILE A 279 21.88 -3.06 0.86
N ARG A 280 22.44 -3.46 2.00
CA ARG A 280 22.32 -4.80 2.56
C ARG A 280 21.66 -4.72 3.92
N ALA A 281 20.66 -5.56 4.15
CA ALA A 281 20.05 -5.77 5.45
C ALA A 281 20.31 -7.21 5.90
N ALA A 282 20.78 -7.40 7.12
CA ALA A 282 21.12 -8.68 7.69
C ALA A 282 20.52 -8.84 9.09
N ILE A 283 20.03 -10.03 9.41
CA ILE A 283 19.54 -10.38 10.75
C ILE A 283 20.35 -11.53 11.34
N SER A 284 20.51 -11.51 12.66
CA SER A 284 21.11 -12.60 13.43
C SER A 284 20.40 -12.79 14.76
N ILE A 285 20.35 -14.04 15.23
CA ILE A 285 19.92 -14.39 16.59
C ILE A 285 21.14 -14.45 17.49
N ASP A 286 21.01 -13.93 18.70
CA ASP A 286 22.05 -13.99 19.73
C ASP A 286 22.50 -15.45 19.98
N PRO A 287 23.78 -15.70 20.29
CA PRO A 287 24.26 -17.05 20.55
C PRO A 287 23.63 -17.66 21.83
N GLY A 288 23.83 -18.96 22.03
CA GLY A 288 23.33 -19.68 23.21
C GLY A 288 21.85 -20.02 23.12
N THR A 289 21.09 -19.78 24.19
CA THR A 289 19.67 -20.14 24.30
C THR A 289 18.79 -19.46 23.25
N SER A 290 19.16 -18.27 22.78
CA SER A 290 18.40 -17.60 21.73
C SER A 290 18.44 -18.41 20.41
N ARG A 291 19.58 -19.03 20.07
CA ARG A 291 19.70 -19.94 18.91
C ARG A 291 19.06 -21.31 19.11
N THR A 292 18.85 -21.76 20.34
CA THR A 292 18.06 -22.99 20.56
C THR A 292 16.58 -22.72 20.37
N ILE A 293 16.12 -21.53 20.76
CA ILE A 293 14.74 -21.05 20.53
C ILE A 293 14.49 -20.78 19.04
N PHE A 294 15.40 -20.06 18.37
CA PHE A 294 15.31 -19.75 16.94
C PHE A 294 16.50 -20.35 16.18
N PRO A 295 16.47 -21.65 15.83
CA PRO A 295 17.57 -22.32 15.14
C PRO A 295 17.75 -21.88 13.68
N LEU A 296 16.70 -21.33 13.05
CA LEU A 296 16.68 -21.02 11.64
C LEU A 296 16.07 -19.65 11.37
N ILE A 297 16.73 -18.87 10.51
CA ILE A 297 16.16 -17.70 9.85
C ILE A 297 16.26 -17.94 8.35
N LEU A 298 15.14 -17.83 7.64
CA LEU A 298 15.13 -17.97 6.19
C LEU A 298 15.77 -16.76 5.52
N SER A 299 16.90 -17.03 4.84
CA SER A 299 17.66 -16.04 4.08
C SER A 299 17.99 -14.81 4.95
N PRO A 300 18.93 -14.92 5.91
CA PRO A 300 19.18 -13.87 6.90
C PRO A 300 19.76 -12.58 6.31
N VAL A 301 20.22 -12.58 5.05
CA VAL A 301 20.74 -11.41 4.35
C VAL A 301 19.85 -11.07 3.16
N ARG A 302 19.55 -9.78 2.97
CA ARG A 302 18.72 -9.22 1.89
C ARG A 302 19.47 -8.09 1.20
N HIS A 303 19.47 -8.13 -0.12
CA HIS A 303 19.90 -7.02 -0.96
C HIS A 303 18.69 -6.17 -1.29
N LEU A 304 18.80 -4.86 -1.09
CA LEU A 304 17.69 -3.92 -1.28
C LEU A 304 17.92 -3.05 -2.53
N PRO A 305 16.83 -2.60 -3.17
CA PRO A 305 16.94 -1.64 -4.27
C PRO A 305 17.60 -0.34 -3.80
N ALA A 306 18.09 0.44 -4.76
CA ALA A 306 18.57 1.79 -4.48
C ALA A 306 17.41 2.65 -3.97
N LEU A 307 17.66 3.43 -2.92
CA LEU A 307 16.68 4.33 -2.32
C LEU A 307 17.02 5.77 -2.66
N LYS A 308 16.10 6.48 -3.30
CA LYS A 308 16.22 7.94 -3.52
C LYS A 308 15.99 8.70 -2.21
N GLU A 309 16.24 10.01 -2.24
CA GLU A 309 15.93 10.90 -1.12
C GLU A 309 14.48 10.71 -0.65
N GLY A 310 14.32 10.47 0.66
CA GLY A 310 13.01 10.27 1.29
C GLY A 310 12.34 8.91 1.03
N GLU A 311 12.89 8.08 0.14
CA GLU A 311 12.33 6.77 -0.18
C GLU A 311 12.56 5.77 0.96
N SER A 312 11.59 4.88 1.17
CA SER A 312 11.66 3.83 2.18
C SER A 312 11.35 2.46 1.60
N THR A 313 11.99 1.43 2.14
CA THR A 313 11.69 0.04 1.83
C THR A 313 11.56 -0.78 3.10
N ARG A 314 10.87 -1.93 3.01
CA ARG A 314 10.64 -2.86 4.12
C ARG A 314 11.21 -4.23 3.82
N VAL A 315 11.73 -4.87 4.86
CA VAL A 315 12.27 -6.23 4.82
C VAL A 315 11.76 -6.99 6.02
N THR A 316 11.10 -8.13 5.78
CA THR A 316 10.64 -9.03 6.84
C THR A 316 11.45 -10.32 6.79
N TRP A 317 11.89 -10.77 7.97
CA TRP A 317 12.45 -12.11 8.18
C TRP A 317 11.54 -12.93 9.07
N ALA A 318 11.38 -14.21 8.75
CA ALA A 318 10.77 -15.18 9.64
C ALA A 318 11.87 -15.92 10.42
N ALA A 319 11.94 -15.69 11.73
CA ALA A 319 12.75 -16.48 12.65
C ALA A 319 11.91 -17.66 13.15
N THR A 320 12.34 -18.89 12.82
CA THR A 320 11.57 -20.10 13.07
C THR A 320 11.77 -20.61 14.47
N GLY A 321 10.70 -20.62 15.27
CA GLY A 321 10.71 -21.16 16.62
C GLY A 321 10.87 -22.67 16.63
N ALA A 322 11.72 -23.19 17.52
CA ALA A 322 11.80 -24.61 17.79
C ALA A 322 10.67 -25.06 18.74
N SER A 323 10.03 -26.18 18.41
CA SER A 323 9.05 -26.82 19.30
C SER A 323 9.69 -27.23 20.63
N GLY A 324 8.96 -27.07 21.73
CA GLY A 324 9.44 -27.44 23.07
C GLY A 324 10.43 -26.45 23.71
N GLN A 325 10.82 -25.38 23.00
CA GLN A 325 11.74 -24.37 23.50
C GLN A 325 10.97 -23.13 23.98
N THR A 326 11.30 -22.65 25.19
CA THR A 326 10.69 -21.46 25.81
C THR A 326 11.77 -20.56 26.41
N GLY A 327 11.41 -19.33 26.74
CA GLY A 327 12.30 -18.32 27.32
C GLY A 327 12.45 -17.09 26.43
N THR A 328 13.47 -16.26 26.68
CA THR A 328 13.68 -15.03 25.93
C THR A 328 14.82 -15.20 24.91
N ALA A 329 14.56 -14.84 23.65
CA ALA A 329 15.54 -14.85 22.58
C ALA A 329 15.87 -13.43 22.08
N GLY A 330 17.16 -13.10 22.01
CA GLY A 330 17.65 -11.82 21.48
C GLY A 330 17.95 -11.89 19.99
N TRP A 331 17.70 -10.78 19.28
CA TRP A 331 17.99 -10.62 17.86
C TRP A 331 18.72 -9.32 17.58
N LYS A 332 19.43 -9.27 16.44
CA LYS A 332 20.13 -8.10 15.92
C LYS A 332 19.88 -7.96 14.43
N VAL A 333 19.50 -6.76 13.98
CA VAL A 333 19.36 -6.38 12.58
C VAL A 333 20.40 -5.32 12.26
N ALA A 334 21.25 -5.59 11.27
CA ALA A 334 22.21 -4.65 10.73
C ALA A 334 21.82 -4.27 9.31
N VAL A 335 21.69 -2.99 9.02
CA VAL A 335 21.46 -2.47 7.67
C VAL A 335 22.59 -1.53 7.31
N GLY A 336 23.16 -1.65 6.13
CA GLY A 336 24.16 -0.71 5.68
C GLY A 336 24.43 -0.73 4.20
N SER A 337 25.18 0.29 3.76
CA SER A 337 25.78 0.36 2.44
C SER A 337 27.21 0.90 2.60
N ARG A 338 28.08 0.62 1.61
CA ARG A 338 29.39 1.27 1.52
C ARG A 338 29.25 2.80 1.51
N ASP A 339 28.18 3.30 0.90
CA ASP A 339 27.93 4.73 0.74
C ASP A 339 27.30 5.37 1.98
N ALA A 340 26.62 4.60 2.83
CA ALA A 340 25.70 5.10 3.85
C ALA A 340 25.99 4.63 5.28
N GLY A 341 27.16 4.02 5.50
CA GLY A 341 27.49 3.42 6.79
C GLY A 341 26.57 2.24 7.15
N SER A 342 26.52 1.88 8.43
CA SER A 342 25.67 0.79 8.93
C SER A 342 24.95 1.16 10.22
N VAL A 343 23.66 0.83 10.30
CA VAL A 343 22.83 0.94 11.49
C VAL A 343 22.54 -0.44 12.06
N LEU A 344 22.74 -0.59 13.37
CA LEU A 344 22.44 -1.80 14.13
C LEU A 344 21.25 -1.55 15.05
N LYS A 345 20.24 -2.42 14.98
CA LYS A 345 19.11 -2.49 15.91
C LYS A 345 19.09 -3.84 16.59
N THR A 346 18.67 -3.87 17.85
CA THR A 346 18.58 -5.09 18.64
C THR A 346 17.24 -5.15 19.36
N GLY A 347 16.80 -6.35 19.71
CA GLY A 347 15.57 -6.56 20.46
C GLY A 347 15.49 -7.97 21.03
N LYS A 348 14.37 -8.27 21.69
CA LYS A 348 14.12 -9.54 22.35
C LYS A 348 12.68 -9.98 22.11
N ILE A 349 12.47 -11.30 22.10
CA ILE A 349 11.16 -11.94 21.97
C ILE A 349 11.03 -12.99 23.07
N GLU A 350 9.92 -12.97 23.80
CA GLU A 350 9.56 -14.02 24.75
C GLU A 350 8.84 -15.17 24.04
N VAL A 351 9.20 -16.40 24.35
CA VAL A 351 8.61 -17.62 23.80
C VAL A 351 7.99 -18.43 24.93
N THR A 352 6.68 -18.65 24.85
CA THR A 352 5.89 -19.36 25.86
C THR A 352 5.33 -20.67 25.32
N ASN A 353 5.12 -21.66 26.18
CA ASN A 353 4.41 -22.89 25.85
C ASN A 353 2.88 -22.75 25.92
N GLU A 354 2.40 -21.73 26.63
CA GLU A 354 0.97 -21.37 26.71
C GLU A 354 0.50 -20.76 25.38
N GLY A 355 -0.75 -20.99 25.01
CA GLY A 355 -1.34 -20.29 23.86
C GLY A 355 -1.47 -18.80 24.16
N LEU A 356 -1.14 -17.94 23.19
CA LEU A 356 -1.39 -16.51 23.31
C LEU A 356 -2.89 -16.27 23.45
N THR A 357 -3.21 -15.34 24.35
CA THR A 357 -4.58 -14.88 24.63
C THR A 357 -4.77 -13.47 24.07
N LEU A 358 -5.99 -12.94 24.15
CA LEU A 358 -6.23 -11.54 23.78
C LEU A 358 -5.50 -10.54 24.70
N ASP A 359 -5.11 -10.95 25.92
CA ASP A 359 -4.31 -10.10 26.82
C ASP A 359 -2.88 -9.91 26.30
N ASP A 360 -2.37 -10.85 25.51
CA ASP A 360 -1.08 -10.76 24.81
C ASP A 360 -1.18 -9.97 23.50
N ALA A 361 -2.39 -9.59 23.08
CA ALA A 361 -2.62 -8.88 21.83
C ALA A 361 -2.33 -7.38 21.98
N GLY A 362 -2.04 -6.72 20.86
CA GLY A 362 -2.00 -5.26 20.83
C GLY A 362 -3.40 -4.64 20.87
N PRO A 363 -3.50 -3.30 21.02
CA PRO A 363 -4.74 -2.59 21.32
C PRO A 363 -5.89 -2.91 20.34
N ILE A 364 -5.58 -3.13 19.06
CA ILE A 364 -6.59 -3.40 18.03
C ILE A 364 -7.38 -4.69 18.26
N LEU A 365 -6.80 -5.69 18.94
CA LEU A 365 -7.47 -6.96 19.26
C LEU A 365 -7.76 -7.13 20.76
N ARG A 366 -6.98 -6.49 21.64
CA ARG A 366 -7.19 -6.59 23.08
C ARG A 366 -8.44 -5.83 23.53
N ASP A 367 -8.67 -4.66 22.96
CA ASP A 367 -9.66 -3.69 23.45
C ASP A 367 -10.96 -3.70 22.60
N LEU A 368 -11.41 -4.90 22.18
CA LEU A 368 -12.58 -5.07 21.31
C LEU A 368 -13.89 -4.66 21.99
N SER A 369 -14.61 -3.70 21.39
CA SER A 369 -15.86 -3.14 21.92
C SER A 369 -17.10 -4.04 21.74
N GLY A 370 -17.00 -5.15 21.00
CA GLY A 370 -18.14 -5.97 20.60
C GLY A 370 -17.73 -7.33 20.03
N PRO A 371 -18.69 -8.16 19.57
CA PRO A 371 -18.39 -9.41 18.88
C PRO A 371 -17.51 -9.23 17.65
N VAL A 372 -16.75 -10.26 17.33
CA VAL A 372 -15.94 -10.33 16.11
C VAL A 372 -16.81 -10.88 14.98
N VAL A 373 -16.76 -10.26 13.80
CA VAL A 373 -17.37 -10.80 12.59
C VAL A 373 -16.31 -11.40 11.68
N VAL A 374 -16.52 -12.63 11.23
CA VAL A 374 -15.68 -13.28 10.22
C VAL A 374 -16.44 -13.29 8.89
N ILE A 375 -15.88 -12.61 7.90
CA ILE A 375 -16.47 -12.37 6.58
C ILE A 375 -15.46 -12.74 5.50
N GLY A 376 -15.89 -13.07 4.28
CA GLY A 376 -14.99 -13.41 3.17
C GLY A 376 -15.22 -14.82 2.61
N ASP A 377 -14.14 -15.42 2.13
CA ASP A 377 -14.14 -16.70 1.42
C ASP A 377 -13.85 -17.94 2.31
N SER A 378 -13.47 -19.05 1.69
CA SER A 378 -13.20 -20.35 2.33
C SER A 378 -12.12 -20.30 3.40
N TYR A 379 -11.08 -19.47 3.20
CA TYR A 379 -10.00 -19.29 4.18
C TYR A 379 -10.49 -18.58 5.45
N SER A 380 -11.58 -17.80 5.35
CA SER A 380 -12.25 -17.19 6.51
C SER A 380 -13.40 -18.04 7.06
N SER A 381 -14.07 -18.85 6.24
CA SER A 381 -15.14 -19.74 6.73
C SER A 381 -14.59 -20.86 7.60
N GLY A 382 -13.38 -21.34 7.32
CA GLY A 382 -12.76 -22.46 8.02
C GLY A 382 -12.78 -23.77 7.23
N GLU A 383 -12.87 -23.68 5.90
CA GLU A 383 -12.68 -24.82 5.00
C GLU A 383 -11.38 -25.57 5.34
N GLY A 384 -11.41 -26.90 5.33
CA GLY A 384 -10.26 -27.75 5.69
C GLY A 384 -10.20 -28.13 7.18
N THR A 385 -11.01 -27.50 8.04
CA THR A 385 -11.13 -27.91 9.46
C THR A 385 -11.88 -29.24 9.63
N ARG A 386 -12.76 -29.60 8.68
CA ARG A 386 -13.65 -30.79 8.74
C ARG A 386 -14.58 -30.82 9.95
N ASP A 387 -14.73 -29.70 10.65
CA ASP A 387 -15.68 -29.50 11.73
C ASP A 387 -16.52 -28.27 11.39
N TYR A 388 -17.61 -28.52 10.68
CA TYR A 388 -18.49 -27.49 10.14
C TYR A 388 -19.78 -27.37 10.94
N LYS A 389 -20.21 -26.12 11.14
CA LYS A 389 -21.48 -25.80 11.75
C LYS A 389 -22.62 -26.36 10.89
N HIS A 390 -23.60 -26.98 11.56
CA HIS A 390 -24.81 -27.47 10.91
C HIS A 390 -25.87 -26.38 10.70
N GLU A 391 -25.69 -25.21 11.30
CA GLU A 391 -26.59 -24.06 11.21
C GLU A 391 -26.17 -23.12 10.06
N GLY A 392 -27.16 -22.61 9.32
CA GLY A 392 -26.95 -21.79 8.12
C GLY A 392 -26.79 -22.65 6.85
N GLU A 393 -26.26 -22.07 5.78
CA GLU A 393 -25.96 -22.80 4.54
C GLU A 393 -24.78 -23.78 4.73
N PRO A 394 -25.00 -25.11 4.62
CA PRO A 394 -23.95 -26.10 4.83
C PRO A 394 -22.79 -25.97 3.84
N LYS A 395 -23.06 -25.54 2.59
CA LYS A 395 -22.02 -25.37 1.56
C LYS A 395 -21.02 -24.25 1.87
N CYS A 396 -21.33 -23.40 2.84
CA CYS A 396 -20.40 -22.35 3.26
C CYS A 396 -19.24 -22.86 4.11
N HIS A 397 -19.31 -24.10 4.63
CA HIS A 397 -18.25 -24.74 5.43
C HIS A 397 -17.70 -23.80 6.52
N ARG A 398 -18.62 -23.29 7.34
CA ARG A 398 -18.32 -22.39 8.46
C ARG A 398 -17.88 -23.20 9.67
N SER A 399 -16.74 -22.88 10.27
CA SER A 399 -16.18 -23.61 11.42
C SER A 399 -15.90 -22.70 12.61
N ASN A 400 -16.12 -23.20 13.82
CA ASN A 400 -15.67 -22.53 15.05
C ASN A 400 -14.14 -22.55 15.21
N TYR A 401 -13.44 -23.36 14.42
CA TYR A 401 -11.98 -23.41 14.36
C TYR A 401 -11.39 -22.46 13.32
N ALA A 402 -12.20 -21.70 12.58
CA ALA A 402 -11.67 -20.67 11.67
C ALA A 402 -10.83 -19.64 12.44
N TYR A 403 -9.76 -19.12 11.84
CA TYR A 403 -8.77 -18.27 12.54
C TYR A 403 -9.42 -17.07 13.26
N GLY A 404 -10.37 -16.39 12.60
CA GLY A 404 -11.08 -15.25 13.18
C GLY A 404 -12.06 -15.65 14.29
N ALA A 405 -12.59 -16.88 14.23
CA ALA A 405 -13.46 -17.44 15.26
C ALA A 405 -12.68 -17.85 16.51
N LEU A 406 -11.46 -18.35 16.35
CA LEU A 406 -10.55 -18.62 17.46
C LEU A 406 -10.18 -17.33 18.21
N ILE A 407 -9.99 -16.21 17.49
CA ILE A 407 -9.70 -14.90 18.10
C ILE A 407 -10.95 -14.33 18.80
N GLY A 408 -12.11 -14.34 18.14
CA GLY A 408 -13.36 -13.81 18.70
C GLY A 408 -13.98 -14.69 19.79
N GLY A 409 -13.56 -15.95 19.88
CA GLY A 409 -14.06 -16.95 20.82
C GLY A 409 -15.59 -17.12 20.72
N ARG A 410 -16.25 -17.22 21.88
CA ARG A 410 -17.71 -17.44 21.97
C ARG A 410 -18.55 -16.27 21.43
N ARG A 411 -17.96 -15.10 21.22
CA ARG A 411 -18.65 -13.90 20.71
C ARG A 411 -18.40 -13.70 19.21
N THR A 412 -18.13 -14.77 18.47
CA THR A 412 -17.88 -14.69 17.02
C THR A 412 -19.17 -14.89 16.23
N ILE A 413 -19.37 -14.05 15.22
CA ILE A 413 -20.40 -14.21 14.18
C ILE A 413 -19.70 -14.51 12.86
N ILE A 414 -19.97 -15.68 12.27
CA ILE A 414 -19.33 -16.12 11.03
C ILE A 414 -20.34 -16.01 9.89
N ILE A 415 -20.08 -15.10 8.95
CA ILE A 415 -20.86 -14.90 7.72
C ILE A 415 -20.05 -15.18 6.45
N ALA A 416 -18.75 -15.44 6.58
CA ALA A 416 -17.90 -15.95 5.51
C ALA A 416 -18.50 -17.22 4.88
N CYS A 417 -18.20 -17.45 3.61
CA CYS A 417 -18.72 -18.59 2.87
C CYS A 417 -17.68 -19.13 1.89
N SER A 418 -17.45 -20.45 1.93
CA SER A 418 -16.56 -21.13 0.99
C SER A 418 -16.97 -20.85 -0.47
N GLY A 419 -16.00 -20.51 -1.32
CA GLY A 419 -16.23 -20.12 -2.72
C GLY A 419 -16.69 -18.67 -2.96
N ALA A 420 -16.77 -17.83 -1.93
CA ALA A 420 -17.16 -16.43 -2.10
C ALA A 420 -16.15 -15.65 -2.96
N GLU A 421 -16.66 -14.76 -3.82
CA GLU A 421 -15.92 -13.80 -4.64
C GLU A 421 -16.28 -12.39 -4.16
N SER A 422 -15.56 -11.36 -4.61
CA SER A 422 -15.84 -9.95 -4.27
C SER A 422 -17.31 -9.54 -4.50
N LEU A 423 -17.97 -10.12 -5.52
CA LEU A 423 -19.38 -9.86 -5.83
C LEU A 423 -20.35 -10.46 -4.78
N HIS A 424 -20.01 -11.62 -4.20
CA HIS A 424 -20.81 -12.31 -3.18
C HIS A 424 -20.78 -11.55 -1.85
N VAL A 425 -19.69 -10.81 -1.61
CA VAL A 425 -19.61 -9.90 -0.46
C VAL A 425 -20.47 -8.66 -0.71
N ARG A 426 -20.37 -8.04 -1.89
CA ARG A 426 -20.96 -6.72 -2.12
C ARG A 426 -22.46 -6.71 -2.44
N TYR A 427 -22.94 -7.55 -3.34
CA TYR A 427 -24.32 -7.38 -3.86
C TYR A 427 -25.00 -8.63 -4.40
N SER A 428 -24.27 -9.68 -4.77
CA SER A 428 -24.88 -10.92 -5.27
C SER A 428 -25.02 -11.96 -4.17
N ARG A 429 -26.05 -12.81 -4.28
CA ARG A 429 -26.18 -13.99 -3.43
C ARG A 429 -25.32 -15.11 -4.01
N GLN A 430 -24.60 -15.80 -3.14
CA GLN A 430 -23.87 -17.02 -3.53
C GLN A 430 -24.79 -18.24 -3.53
N HIS A 431 -25.69 -18.30 -2.55
CA HIS A 431 -26.69 -19.35 -2.38
C HIS A 431 -28.04 -18.69 -2.08
N ASP A 432 -29.15 -19.30 -2.49
CA ASP A 432 -30.49 -18.71 -2.32
C ASP A 432 -30.85 -18.44 -0.85
N SER A 433 -30.34 -19.30 0.03
CA SER A 433 -30.44 -19.27 1.49
C SER A 433 -29.68 -18.11 2.15
N GLU A 434 -28.71 -17.51 1.45
CA GLU A 434 -27.79 -16.54 2.03
C GLU A 434 -27.88 -15.19 1.30
N PRO A 435 -28.08 -14.06 2.02
CA PRO A 435 -27.94 -12.75 1.41
C PRO A 435 -26.47 -12.45 1.05
N PRO A 436 -26.19 -11.41 0.26
CA PRO A 436 -24.82 -10.92 0.10
C PRO A 436 -24.20 -10.61 1.47
N GLN A 437 -22.91 -10.90 1.67
CA GLN A 437 -22.33 -10.85 3.02
C GLN A 437 -22.32 -9.45 3.63
N SER A 438 -22.21 -8.39 2.84
CA SER A 438 -22.37 -7.00 3.31
C SER A 438 -23.78 -6.75 3.88
N LYS A 439 -24.82 -7.30 3.24
CA LYS A 439 -26.18 -7.25 3.78
C LYS A 439 -26.30 -8.09 5.04
N ALA A 440 -25.73 -9.30 5.07
CA ALA A 440 -25.68 -10.12 6.28
C ALA A 440 -25.06 -9.33 7.44
N LEU A 441 -23.91 -8.68 7.20
CA LEU A 441 -23.22 -7.83 8.17
C LEU A 441 -24.08 -6.67 8.67
N LYS A 442 -24.85 -6.02 7.79
CA LYS A 442 -25.79 -4.96 8.15
C LYS A 442 -26.91 -5.48 9.05
N ASP A 443 -27.42 -6.66 8.76
CA ASP A 443 -28.58 -7.25 9.43
C ASP A 443 -28.22 -7.92 10.77
N ILE A 444 -26.92 -7.98 11.14
CA ILE A 444 -26.48 -8.42 12.48
C ILE A 444 -27.03 -7.47 13.56
N PRO A 445 -27.76 -7.98 14.56
CA PRO A 445 -28.35 -7.16 15.63
C PRO A 445 -27.32 -6.68 16.66
N GLU A 446 -26.28 -7.47 16.94
CA GLU A 446 -25.18 -7.04 17.79
C GLU A 446 -24.31 -5.98 17.09
N ILE A 447 -23.59 -5.17 17.87
CA ILE A 447 -22.71 -4.13 17.33
C ILE A 447 -21.28 -4.70 17.26
N PRO A 448 -20.75 -5.03 16.08
CA PRO A 448 -19.44 -5.66 15.98
C PRO A 448 -18.30 -4.75 16.45
N GLY A 449 -17.33 -5.34 17.14
CA GLY A 449 -16.12 -4.65 17.60
C GLY A 449 -15.00 -4.64 16.57
N ALA A 450 -14.95 -5.64 15.70
CA ALA A 450 -13.99 -5.78 14.59
C ALA A 450 -14.50 -6.78 13.55
N ALA A 451 -13.88 -6.79 12.36
CA ALA A 451 -14.10 -7.82 11.35
C ALA A 451 -12.77 -8.40 10.83
N PHE A 452 -12.73 -9.71 10.59
CA PHE A 452 -11.63 -10.40 9.91
C PHE A 452 -12.06 -10.88 8.54
N MET A 453 -11.17 -10.75 7.55
CA MET A 453 -11.49 -11.08 6.17
C MET A 453 -10.33 -11.61 5.34
N THR A 454 -10.63 -12.61 4.51
CA THR A 454 -9.88 -13.03 3.31
C THR A 454 -10.80 -12.97 2.10
N ILE A 455 -10.34 -12.38 0.99
CA ILE A 455 -11.08 -12.32 -0.28
C ILE A 455 -10.11 -12.02 -1.44
N GLY A 456 -10.48 -12.42 -2.66
CA GLY A 456 -9.67 -12.20 -3.88
C GLY A 456 -9.13 -13.49 -4.52
N GLY A 457 -8.96 -14.57 -3.75
CA GLY A 457 -8.47 -15.86 -4.25
C GLY A 457 -9.41 -16.48 -5.29
N ASN A 458 -10.71 -16.45 -5.02
CA ASN A 458 -11.71 -16.93 -5.99
C ASN A 458 -11.88 -15.99 -7.18
N ASP A 459 -11.67 -14.68 -7.01
CA ASP A 459 -11.72 -13.70 -8.10
C ASP A 459 -10.64 -13.99 -9.16
N ILE A 460 -9.46 -14.48 -8.76
CA ILE A 460 -8.37 -14.89 -9.67
C ILE A 460 -8.45 -16.35 -10.12
N LYS A 461 -9.49 -17.09 -9.69
CA LYS A 461 -9.69 -18.53 -9.91
C LYS A 461 -8.55 -19.39 -9.37
N PHE A 462 -8.09 -19.10 -8.15
CA PHE A 462 -6.97 -19.80 -7.52
C PHE A 462 -7.15 -21.32 -7.46
N GLY A 463 -8.38 -21.79 -7.18
CA GLY A 463 -8.69 -23.23 -7.19
C GLY A 463 -8.43 -23.91 -8.55
N ASP A 464 -8.64 -23.21 -9.66
CA ASP A 464 -8.38 -23.74 -11.00
C ASP A 464 -6.88 -23.83 -11.29
N ILE A 465 -6.09 -22.89 -10.74
CA ILE A 465 -4.61 -22.93 -10.80
C ILE A 465 -4.11 -24.16 -10.04
N VAL A 466 -4.62 -24.43 -8.84
CA VAL A 466 -4.26 -25.63 -8.06
C VAL A 466 -4.62 -26.90 -8.82
N LYS A 467 -5.85 -26.99 -9.37
CA LYS A 467 -6.28 -28.15 -10.17
C LYS A 467 -5.42 -28.36 -11.41
N TRP A 468 -5.05 -27.27 -12.10
CA TRP A 468 -4.16 -27.32 -13.26
C TRP A 468 -2.77 -27.83 -12.89
N CYS A 469 -2.15 -27.27 -11.86
CA CYS A 469 -0.79 -27.64 -11.45
C CYS A 469 -0.72 -29.02 -10.78
N VAL A 470 -1.74 -29.44 -10.03
CA VAL A 470 -1.67 -30.69 -9.26
C VAL A 470 -2.16 -31.89 -10.07
N PHE A 471 -3.18 -31.71 -10.92
CA PHE A 471 -3.87 -32.82 -11.58
C PHE A 471 -3.92 -32.70 -13.11
N ASN A 472 -3.36 -31.63 -13.71
CA ASN A 472 -3.46 -31.32 -15.14
C ASN A 472 -4.92 -31.24 -15.66
N LEU A 473 -5.87 -30.92 -14.75
CA LEU A 473 -7.31 -30.99 -15.02
C LEU A 473 -7.89 -29.71 -15.64
N ASN A 474 -7.07 -28.77 -16.13
CA ASN A 474 -7.57 -27.50 -16.69
C ASN A 474 -6.64 -26.90 -17.77
N ASN A 475 -5.73 -27.68 -18.37
CA ASN A 475 -4.80 -27.15 -19.38
C ASN A 475 -5.55 -26.77 -20.68
N PRO A 476 -5.50 -25.50 -21.13
CA PRO A 476 -6.12 -25.08 -22.40
C PRO A 476 -5.51 -25.74 -23.65
N ALA A 477 -4.35 -26.39 -23.53
CA ALA A 477 -3.69 -27.14 -24.60
C ALA A 477 -4.06 -28.63 -24.69
N SER A 478 -5.00 -29.12 -23.85
CA SER A 478 -5.40 -30.53 -23.80
C SER A 478 -6.83 -30.72 -24.33
N PRO A 479 -7.04 -31.21 -25.57
CA PRO A 479 -8.36 -31.33 -26.20
C PRO A 479 -9.19 -32.54 -25.75
N SER A 480 -8.96 -33.10 -24.56
CA SER A 480 -9.67 -34.30 -24.08
C SER A 480 -10.05 -34.24 -22.61
N MET A 481 -10.88 -33.27 -22.24
CA MET A 481 -11.52 -33.24 -20.92
C MET A 481 -12.97 -33.75 -21.00
N GLN A 482 -13.07 -35.08 -21.11
CA GLN A 482 -14.33 -35.80 -21.17
C GLN A 482 -14.61 -36.46 -19.82
N VAL A 483 -15.78 -36.16 -19.23
CA VAL A 483 -16.45 -36.95 -18.17
C VAL A 483 -15.82 -36.84 -16.76
N PRO A 484 -16.62 -36.90 -15.66
CA PRO A 484 -16.10 -37.09 -14.31
C PRO A 484 -15.15 -38.29 -14.27
N LEU A 485 -13.88 -38.03 -13.99
CA LEU A 485 -12.85 -39.07 -14.01
C LEU A 485 -13.06 -40.04 -12.86
N THR A 486 -12.91 -41.34 -13.12
CA THR A 486 -12.87 -42.35 -12.06
C THR A 486 -11.58 -42.24 -11.25
N PRO A 487 -11.54 -42.75 -10.00
CA PRO A 487 -10.31 -42.78 -9.17
C PRO A 487 -9.06 -43.30 -9.90
N ASN A 488 -9.21 -44.32 -10.73
CA ASN A 488 -8.10 -44.88 -11.51
C ASN A 488 -7.63 -43.95 -12.64
N GLN A 489 -8.54 -43.18 -13.27
CA GLN A 489 -8.19 -42.24 -14.35
C GLN A 489 -7.48 -40.99 -13.82
N VAL A 490 -7.84 -40.49 -12.64
CA VAL A 490 -7.06 -39.39 -12.00
C VAL A 490 -5.72 -39.89 -11.50
N ALA A 491 -5.65 -41.13 -10.99
CA ALA A 491 -4.36 -41.73 -10.66
C ALA A 491 -3.47 -41.86 -11.91
N ASP A 492 -4.00 -42.31 -13.05
CA ASP A 492 -3.29 -42.39 -14.32
C ASP A 492 -2.89 -41.00 -14.87
N GLN A 493 -3.73 -39.97 -14.69
CA GLN A 493 -3.40 -38.59 -15.09
C GLN A 493 -2.37 -37.93 -14.16
N ALA A 494 -2.44 -38.21 -12.86
CA ALA A 494 -1.40 -37.81 -11.89
C ALA A 494 -0.06 -38.49 -12.22
N ILE A 495 -0.08 -39.71 -12.77
CA ILE A 495 1.11 -40.38 -13.32
C ILE A 495 1.55 -39.72 -14.64
N LYS A 496 0.63 -39.32 -15.54
CA LYS A 496 0.97 -38.56 -16.77
C LYS A 496 1.46 -37.12 -16.53
N LYS A 497 1.17 -36.52 -15.37
CA LYS A 497 1.72 -35.22 -14.95
C LYS A 497 3.26 -35.18 -15.04
N ILE A 498 3.91 -36.34 -14.90
CA ILE A 498 5.37 -36.50 -14.96
C ILE A 498 5.99 -35.93 -16.25
N GLU A 499 5.21 -35.73 -17.33
CA GLU A 499 5.70 -35.21 -18.62
C GLU A 499 5.35 -33.73 -18.92
N GLN A 500 4.46 -33.06 -18.16
CA GLN A 500 4.03 -31.67 -18.45
C GLN A 500 3.78 -30.83 -17.18
N GLU A 501 4.73 -29.96 -16.84
CA GLU A 501 4.59 -28.97 -15.74
C GLU A 501 3.61 -27.85 -16.12
N CYS A 502 2.75 -27.42 -15.19
CA CYS A 502 1.88 -26.25 -15.44
C CYS A 502 2.70 -24.96 -15.71
N SER A 503 3.86 -24.84 -15.09
CA SER A 503 4.77 -23.71 -15.28
C SER A 503 5.53 -23.72 -16.62
N ALA A 504 5.37 -24.76 -17.45
CA ALA A 504 6.11 -24.87 -18.71
C ALA A 504 5.70 -23.79 -19.73
N ASP A 505 4.43 -23.40 -19.76
CA ASP A 505 3.94 -22.31 -20.62
C ASP A 505 4.20 -20.95 -19.97
N LYS A 506 5.36 -20.38 -20.30
CA LYS A 506 5.78 -19.06 -19.80
C LYS A 506 4.83 -17.92 -20.21
N ALA A 507 4.11 -18.06 -21.33
CA ALA A 507 3.17 -17.03 -21.78
C ALA A 507 1.89 -17.08 -20.95
N ALA A 508 1.33 -18.27 -20.72
CA ALA A 508 0.18 -18.46 -19.83
C ALA A 508 0.49 -18.00 -18.39
N VAL A 509 1.67 -18.38 -17.87
CA VAL A 509 2.14 -17.93 -16.54
C VAL A 509 2.24 -16.40 -16.47
N ARG A 510 2.90 -15.76 -17.46
CA ARG A 510 3.03 -14.30 -17.49
C ARG A 510 1.68 -13.60 -17.58
N ARG A 511 0.78 -14.10 -18.41
CA ARG A 511 -0.58 -13.57 -18.54
C ARG A 511 -1.32 -13.64 -17.21
N LYS A 512 -1.35 -14.82 -16.57
CA LYS A 512 -2.04 -15.02 -15.29
C LYS A 512 -1.50 -14.09 -14.19
N LEU A 513 -0.18 -13.95 -14.09
CA LEU A 513 0.43 -13.02 -13.12
C LEU A 513 0.10 -11.56 -13.42
N SER A 514 -0.07 -11.18 -14.69
CA SER A 514 -0.43 -9.80 -15.09
C SER A 514 -1.92 -9.45 -14.90
N GLU A 515 -2.79 -10.45 -14.77
CA GLU A 515 -4.23 -10.27 -14.52
C GLU A 515 -4.52 -9.96 -13.04
N ILE A 516 -3.75 -10.55 -12.11
CA ILE A 516 -3.96 -10.42 -10.66
C ILE A 516 -4.03 -8.94 -10.20
N PRO A 517 -3.10 -8.04 -10.57
CA PRO A 517 -3.13 -6.64 -10.14
C PRO A 517 -4.37 -5.86 -10.60
N GLN A 518 -5.05 -6.34 -11.66
CA GLN A 518 -6.18 -5.64 -12.25
C GLN A 518 -7.46 -5.76 -11.39
N HIS A 519 -7.48 -6.68 -10.42
CA HIS A 519 -8.58 -6.82 -9.46
C HIS A 519 -8.57 -5.78 -8.32
N LYS A 520 -7.53 -4.93 -8.24
CA LYS A 520 -7.31 -3.96 -7.16
C LYS A 520 -8.54 -3.10 -6.85
N ASP A 521 -9.19 -2.53 -7.87
CA ASP A 521 -10.37 -1.67 -7.65
C ASP A 521 -11.60 -2.46 -7.17
N SER A 522 -11.80 -3.69 -7.66
CA SER A 522 -12.86 -4.59 -7.18
C SER A 522 -12.66 -4.93 -5.70
N LEU A 523 -11.42 -5.20 -5.28
CA LEU A 523 -11.07 -5.44 -3.87
C LEU A 523 -11.34 -4.20 -3.02
N LYS A 524 -10.89 -3.01 -3.46
CA LYS A 524 -11.14 -1.75 -2.74
C LYS A 524 -12.63 -1.48 -2.53
N ASN A 525 -13.44 -1.63 -3.58
CA ASN A 525 -14.89 -1.45 -3.46
C ASN A 525 -15.53 -2.48 -2.53
N THR A 526 -14.97 -3.70 -2.49
CA THR A 526 -15.40 -4.75 -1.56
C THR A 526 -15.12 -4.37 -0.11
N TYR A 527 -13.90 -3.91 0.19
CA TYR A 527 -13.52 -3.47 1.53
C TYR A 527 -14.32 -2.24 1.97
N ILE A 528 -14.54 -1.26 1.09
CA ILE A 528 -15.40 -0.10 1.37
C ILE A 528 -16.82 -0.58 1.74
N SER A 529 -17.40 -1.49 0.96
CA SER A 529 -18.75 -2.01 1.25
C SER A 529 -18.84 -2.64 2.64
N VAL A 530 -17.85 -3.47 3.01
CA VAL A 530 -17.78 -4.07 4.34
C VAL A 530 -17.63 -3.00 5.43
N MET A 531 -16.69 -2.07 5.29
CA MET A 531 -16.45 -1.00 6.27
C MET A 531 -17.66 -0.08 6.44
N GLU A 532 -18.40 0.23 5.39
CA GLU A 532 -19.62 1.04 5.48
C GLU A 532 -20.73 0.36 6.30
N GLN A 533 -20.86 -0.98 6.22
CA GLN A 533 -21.83 -1.72 7.04
C GLN A 533 -21.30 -1.95 8.46
N LEU A 534 -20.01 -2.18 8.63
CA LEU A 534 -19.35 -2.33 9.93
C LEU A 534 -19.40 -1.04 10.76
N ASN A 535 -19.23 0.11 10.09
CA ASN A 535 -19.14 1.44 10.67
C ASN A 535 -20.25 2.37 10.16
N SER A 536 -21.49 1.87 10.11
CA SER A 536 -22.64 2.75 9.86
C SER A 536 -22.71 3.86 10.91
N ASN A 537 -23.29 5.02 10.58
CA ASN A 537 -23.39 6.15 11.52
C ASN A 537 -24.04 5.76 12.85
N GLU A 538 -25.03 4.86 12.80
CA GLU A 538 -25.69 4.30 13.97
C GLU A 538 -24.72 3.44 14.79
N ARG A 539 -24.03 2.48 14.16
CA ARG A 539 -23.04 1.62 14.86
C ARG A 539 -21.87 2.39 15.45
N VAL A 540 -21.39 3.44 14.77
CA VAL A 540 -20.34 4.32 15.29
C VAL A 540 -20.85 5.07 16.52
N LYS A 541 -22.07 5.61 16.48
CA LYS A 541 -22.69 6.27 17.62
C LYS A 541 -22.88 5.32 18.80
N ASP A 542 -23.35 4.09 18.54
CA ASP A 542 -23.57 3.09 19.58
C ASP A 542 -22.26 2.58 20.19
N ARG A 543 -21.14 2.70 19.48
CA ARG A 543 -19.77 2.48 19.99
C ARG A 543 -19.12 3.72 20.58
N GLY A 544 -19.89 4.75 20.97
CA GLY A 544 -19.36 5.95 21.59
C GLY A 544 -18.42 6.75 20.68
N ASN A 545 -18.72 6.77 19.38
CA ASN A 545 -17.91 7.34 18.29
C ASN A 545 -16.60 6.61 17.97
N ALA A 546 -16.33 5.44 18.56
CA ALA A 546 -15.26 4.59 18.08
C ALA A 546 -15.58 4.02 16.68
N VAL A 547 -14.57 3.62 15.92
CA VAL A 547 -14.71 2.86 14.66
C VAL A 547 -14.13 1.46 14.84
N ALA A 548 -14.80 0.46 14.27
CA ALA A 548 -14.40 -0.93 14.32
C ALA A 548 -13.44 -1.20 13.14
N PRO A 549 -12.28 -1.81 13.40
CA PRO A 549 -11.30 -2.11 12.37
C PRO A 549 -11.77 -3.27 11.47
N LEU A 550 -11.41 -3.18 10.19
CA LEU A 550 -11.43 -4.31 9.26
C LEU A 550 -9.99 -4.84 9.10
N ILE A 551 -9.73 -6.04 9.63
CA ILE A 551 -8.44 -6.72 9.52
C ILE A 551 -8.48 -7.66 8.31
N ILE A 552 -7.72 -7.33 7.27
CA ILE A 552 -7.51 -8.17 6.10
C ILE A 552 -6.30 -9.07 6.35
N SER A 553 -6.53 -10.38 6.36
CA SER A 553 -5.43 -11.34 6.44
C SER A 553 -4.93 -11.70 5.03
N PRO A 554 -3.62 -11.81 4.79
CA PRO A 554 -3.09 -12.39 3.57
C PRO A 554 -3.50 -13.86 3.44
N TYR A 555 -3.51 -14.37 2.21
CA TYR A 555 -3.49 -15.81 1.97
C TYR A 555 -2.14 -16.38 2.39
N PRO A 556 -2.09 -17.46 3.19
CA PRO A 556 -0.82 -17.99 3.67
C PRO A 556 -0.02 -18.66 2.55
N ASP A 557 1.31 -18.59 2.65
CA ASP A 557 2.19 -19.35 1.77
C ASP A 557 2.32 -20.78 2.27
N LEU A 558 1.54 -21.66 1.66
CA LEU A 558 1.53 -23.09 1.94
C LEU A 558 2.72 -23.85 1.33
N LEU A 559 3.57 -23.20 0.53
CA LEU A 559 4.65 -23.86 -0.21
C LEU A 559 6.00 -23.62 0.47
N TRP A 560 6.87 -24.62 0.44
CA TRP A 560 8.24 -24.50 0.95
C TRP A 560 9.16 -23.76 -0.03
N GLU A 561 10.41 -23.50 0.36
CA GLU A 561 11.39 -22.84 -0.51
C GLU A 561 11.72 -23.72 -1.73
N SER A 562 11.76 -23.15 -2.94
CA SER A 562 12.04 -23.93 -4.16
C SER A 562 13.43 -24.59 -4.12
N GLN A 563 14.35 -24.03 -3.33
CA GLN A 563 15.67 -24.57 -3.06
C GLN A 563 15.65 -25.87 -2.24
N GLN A 564 14.55 -26.16 -1.53
CA GLN A 564 14.33 -27.43 -0.81
C GLN A 564 13.95 -28.58 -1.76
N GLY A 565 13.75 -28.28 -3.05
CA GLY A 565 13.51 -29.26 -4.10
C GLY A 565 12.03 -29.60 -4.29
N SER A 566 11.79 -30.73 -4.97
CA SER A 566 10.45 -31.16 -5.32
C SER A 566 9.69 -31.67 -4.09
N CYS A 567 8.42 -31.30 -3.99
CA CYS A 567 7.54 -31.66 -2.90
C CYS A 567 6.81 -32.96 -3.25
N ALA A 568 7.24 -34.08 -2.68
CA ALA A 568 6.58 -35.39 -2.85
C ALA A 568 5.67 -35.66 -1.66
N GLN A 569 4.35 -35.62 -1.89
CA GLN A 569 3.38 -36.03 -0.89
C GLN A 569 3.15 -37.54 -1.02
N ILE A 570 3.32 -38.27 0.08
CA ILE A 570 3.28 -39.73 0.14
C ILE A 570 1.90 -40.21 -0.33
N SER A 571 1.80 -40.69 -1.57
CA SER A 571 0.69 -41.54 -1.96
C SER A 571 0.93 -42.94 -1.38
N ARG A 572 0.10 -43.34 -0.40
CA ARG A 572 0.04 -44.73 0.10
C ARG A 572 -0.49 -45.73 -0.95
N ILE A 573 -0.72 -45.30 -2.19
CA ILE A 573 -1.36 -46.11 -3.24
C ILE A 573 -0.43 -46.36 -4.45
N THR A 574 0.77 -45.76 -4.53
CA THR A 574 1.70 -46.05 -5.63
C THR A 574 2.49 -47.36 -5.41
N PRO A 575 2.65 -48.23 -6.44
CA PRO A 575 3.50 -49.42 -6.36
C PRO A 575 4.95 -49.03 -6.02
N LYS A 576 5.68 -49.96 -5.39
CA LYS A 576 6.99 -49.79 -4.73
C LYS A 576 8.13 -49.07 -5.49
N ASN A 577 7.97 -48.67 -6.76
CA ASN A 577 9.06 -48.10 -7.58
C ASN A 577 8.74 -46.78 -8.32
N ALA A 578 7.71 -46.02 -7.95
CA ALA A 578 7.56 -44.64 -8.43
C ALA A 578 6.94 -43.75 -7.34
N THR A 579 7.74 -42.86 -6.75
CA THR A 579 7.25 -41.74 -5.94
C THR A 579 7.23 -40.49 -6.81
N PRO A 580 6.11 -40.15 -7.49
CA PRO A 580 6.04 -38.90 -8.23
C PRO A 580 6.02 -37.74 -7.24
N ALA A 581 6.88 -36.74 -7.47
CA ALA A 581 6.78 -35.47 -6.77
C ALA A 581 5.48 -34.76 -7.20
N LEU A 582 4.72 -34.28 -6.23
CA LEU A 582 3.39 -33.71 -6.44
C LEU A 582 3.46 -32.24 -6.86
N LEU A 583 4.55 -31.54 -6.55
CA LEU A 583 4.89 -30.22 -7.11
C LEU A 583 6.40 -30.14 -7.42
N THR A 584 6.76 -29.68 -8.62
CA THR A 584 8.18 -29.44 -8.99
C THR A 584 8.67 -28.08 -8.49
N PRO A 585 9.99 -27.81 -8.45
CA PRO A 585 10.51 -26.50 -8.03
C PRO A 585 9.98 -25.34 -8.88
N ASN A 586 9.70 -25.57 -10.17
CA ASN A 586 9.11 -24.55 -11.05
C ASN A 586 7.64 -24.29 -10.71
N GLU A 587 6.87 -25.34 -10.43
CA GLU A 587 5.47 -25.23 -10.01
C GLU A 587 5.35 -24.58 -8.62
N ILE A 588 6.28 -24.89 -7.71
CA ILE A 588 6.41 -24.22 -6.40
C ILE A 588 6.68 -22.74 -6.62
N SER A 589 7.65 -22.40 -7.46
CA SER A 589 7.98 -21.00 -7.79
C SER A 589 6.79 -20.26 -8.39
N PHE A 590 6.05 -20.89 -9.31
CA PHE A 590 4.85 -20.31 -9.91
C PHE A 590 3.72 -20.11 -8.89
N GLY A 591 3.39 -21.13 -8.08
CA GLY A 591 2.36 -21.02 -7.05
C GLY A 591 2.67 -19.93 -6.04
N ARG A 592 3.95 -19.83 -5.62
CA ARG A 592 4.42 -18.74 -4.75
C ARG A 592 4.34 -17.39 -5.42
N ALA A 593 4.65 -17.28 -6.71
CA ALA A 593 4.50 -16.03 -7.46
C ALA A 593 3.03 -15.57 -7.50
N VAL A 594 2.07 -16.51 -7.67
CA VAL A 594 0.63 -16.21 -7.63
C VAL A 594 0.21 -15.68 -6.26
N VAL A 595 0.54 -16.39 -5.18
CA VAL A 595 0.21 -15.97 -3.80
C VAL A 595 0.87 -14.63 -3.46
N THR A 596 2.13 -14.45 -3.85
CA THR A 596 2.87 -13.19 -3.65
C THR A 596 2.20 -12.02 -4.38
N GLN A 597 1.84 -12.20 -5.65
CA GLN A 597 1.20 -11.14 -6.44
C GLN A 597 -0.21 -10.82 -5.93
N LEU A 598 -0.97 -11.83 -5.49
CA LEU A 598 -2.28 -11.64 -4.89
C LEU A 598 -2.19 -10.86 -3.58
N ASN A 599 -1.33 -11.30 -2.65
CA ASN A 599 -1.13 -10.62 -1.37
C ASN A 599 -0.58 -9.20 -1.56
N GLN A 600 0.27 -8.96 -2.56
CA GLN A 600 0.73 -7.62 -2.92
C GLN A 600 -0.44 -6.74 -3.39
N THR A 601 -1.30 -7.25 -4.26
CA THR A 601 -2.48 -6.53 -4.77
C THR A 601 -3.46 -6.20 -3.63
N ILE A 602 -3.68 -7.14 -2.72
CA ILE A 602 -4.49 -6.94 -1.51
C ILE A 602 -3.86 -5.86 -0.63
N ARG A 603 -2.56 -5.95 -0.35
CA ARG A 603 -1.83 -4.97 0.47
C ARG A 603 -1.95 -3.57 -0.09
N GLU A 604 -1.72 -3.41 -1.39
CA GLU A 604 -1.83 -2.10 -2.04
C GLU A 604 -3.26 -1.56 -1.98
N SER A 605 -4.26 -2.42 -2.14
CA SER A 605 -5.67 -2.06 -1.97
C SER A 605 -5.97 -1.54 -0.57
N VAL A 606 -5.45 -2.24 0.45
CA VAL A 606 -5.60 -1.85 1.86
C VAL A 606 -4.85 -0.56 2.16
N GLN A 607 -3.60 -0.42 1.72
CA GLN A 607 -2.78 0.76 1.96
C GLN A 607 -3.43 2.02 1.37
N GLU A 608 -3.93 1.96 0.13
CA GLU A 608 -4.61 3.11 -0.47
C GLU A 608 -5.87 3.54 0.29
N LEU A 609 -6.58 2.61 0.91
CA LEU A 609 -7.75 2.91 1.74
C LEU A 609 -7.33 3.44 3.13
N ALA A 610 -6.30 2.85 3.73
CA ALA A 610 -5.74 3.32 5.00
C ALA A 610 -5.21 4.76 4.87
N ASP A 611 -4.52 5.10 3.77
CA ASP A 611 -4.05 6.44 3.45
C ASP A 611 -5.19 7.45 3.26
N GLN A 612 -6.38 6.97 2.86
CA GLN A 612 -7.61 7.77 2.80
C GLN A 612 -8.32 7.90 4.16
N GLY A 613 -7.76 7.32 5.21
CA GLY A 613 -8.27 7.39 6.58
C GLY A 613 -9.27 6.31 6.95
N TYR A 614 -9.48 5.27 6.13
CA TYR A 614 -10.34 4.14 6.48
C TYR A 614 -9.72 3.27 7.60
N PRO A 615 -10.53 2.67 8.50
CA PRO A 615 -10.04 1.81 9.58
C PRO A 615 -9.76 0.38 9.09
N ILE A 616 -8.82 0.22 8.16
CA ILE A 616 -8.48 -1.06 7.53
C ILE A 616 -7.00 -1.39 7.68
N TYR A 617 -6.69 -2.67 7.90
CA TYR A 617 -5.35 -3.15 8.23
C TYR A 617 -5.02 -4.39 7.43
N PHE A 618 -3.77 -4.50 6.97
CA PHE A 618 -3.27 -5.69 6.29
C PHE A 618 -2.29 -6.43 7.20
N ALA A 619 -2.61 -7.65 7.61
CA ALA A 619 -1.79 -8.44 8.53
C ALA A 619 -0.62 -9.14 7.81
N GLN A 620 0.28 -8.36 7.20
CA GLN A 620 1.35 -8.87 6.33
C GLN A 620 2.16 -10.03 6.94
N ASP A 621 2.52 -9.91 8.21
CA ASP A 621 3.49 -10.74 8.90
C ASP A 621 2.97 -12.14 9.25
N VAL A 622 1.74 -12.48 8.88
CA VAL A 622 1.16 -13.82 9.11
C VAL A 622 1.30 -14.75 7.90
N THR A 623 1.77 -14.25 6.73
CA THR A 623 1.83 -15.03 5.48
C THR A 623 2.62 -16.34 5.63
N ASP A 624 3.73 -16.31 6.35
CA ASP A 624 4.67 -17.41 6.45
C ASP A 624 4.47 -18.26 7.73
N PHE A 625 3.30 -18.22 8.39
CA PHE A 625 3.10 -18.90 9.68
C PHE A 625 3.41 -20.41 9.65
N ALA A 626 3.28 -21.05 8.48
CA ALA A 626 3.53 -22.46 8.30
C ALA A 626 4.97 -22.81 7.88
N LYS A 627 5.79 -21.82 7.50
CA LYS A 627 7.16 -22.11 7.06
C LYS A 627 8.10 -22.29 8.23
N PRO A 628 9.22 -23.00 8.07
CA PRO A 628 9.57 -23.89 6.97
C PRO A 628 9.06 -25.33 7.19
N ASN A 629 8.44 -25.60 8.34
CA ASN A 629 8.26 -26.96 8.85
C ASN A 629 6.82 -27.47 8.81
N HIS A 630 5.82 -26.63 8.53
CA HIS A 630 4.40 -27.00 8.49
C HIS A 630 3.74 -26.66 7.15
N THR A 631 4.55 -26.48 6.11
CA THR A 631 4.06 -26.26 4.74
C THR A 631 3.30 -27.50 4.25
N ILE A 632 2.63 -27.41 3.10
CA ILE A 632 1.96 -28.57 2.49
C ILE A 632 2.91 -29.72 2.16
N CYS A 633 4.22 -29.46 2.17
CA CYS A 633 5.27 -30.41 1.87
C CYS A 633 5.79 -31.19 3.08
N ASN A 634 5.42 -30.78 4.30
CA ASN A 634 5.84 -31.43 5.54
C ASN A 634 4.82 -32.49 5.98
N GLU A 635 5.23 -33.50 6.75
CA GLU A 635 4.31 -34.54 7.25
C GLU A 635 3.30 -33.99 8.27
N ASP A 636 3.72 -33.04 9.09
CA ASP A 636 2.92 -32.33 10.10
C ASP A 636 2.37 -31.01 9.56
N SER A 637 1.86 -31.05 8.33
CA SER A 637 1.36 -29.88 7.62
C SER A 637 0.23 -29.18 8.36
N TYR A 638 0.23 -27.84 8.28
CA TYR A 638 -0.90 -27.00 8.68
C TYR A 638 -1.99 -26.92 7.61
N PHE A 639 -1.81 -27.59 6.48
CA PHE A 639 -2.76 -27.61 5.37
C PHE A 639 -3.26 -29.02 5.09
N VAL A 640 -4.47 -29.12 4.53
CA VAL A 640 -4.98 -30.39 4.02
C VAL A 640 -4.16 -30.80 2.81
N HIS A 641 -3.51 -31.97 2.90
CA HIS A 641 -2.60 -32.48 1.90
C HIS A 641 -3.25 -32.69 0.53
N LEU A 642 -2.45 -32.44 -0.51
CA LEU A 642 -2.78 -32.70 -1.92
C LEU A 642 -2.63 -34.20 -2.25
N THR A 643 -3.56 -35.04 -1.79
CA THR A 643 -3.58 -36.47 -2.12
C THR A 643 -4.71 -36.80 -3.10
N VAL A 644 -4.55 -37.87 -3.88
CA VAL A 644 -5.62 -38.36 -4.78
C VAL A 644 -6.87 -38.75 -3.98
N GLU A 645 -6.70 -39.33 -2.79
CA GLU A 645 -7.79 -39.66 -1.87
C GLU A 645 -8.57 -38.39 -1.46
N ASN A 646 -7.88 -37.35 -0.98
CA ASN A 646 -8.52 -36.09 -0.60
C ASN A 646 -9.16 -35.38 -1.81
N PHE A 647 -8.61 -35.52 -3.03
CA PHE A 647 -9.22 -34.96 -4.23
C PHE A 647 -10.62 -35.52 -4.52
N PHE A 648 -10.85 -36.82 -4.27
CA PHE A 648 -12.13 -37.48 -4.54
C PHE A 648 -13.13 -37.41 -3.38
N HIS A 649 -12.63 -37.38 -2.14
CA HIS A 649 -13.48 -37.34 -0.96
C HIS A 649 -13.84 -35.90 -0.56
N ASP A 650 -12.87 -34.99 -0.60
CA ASP A 650 -12.98 -33.62 -0.07
C ASP A 650 -12.27 -32.60 -0.98
N GLY A 651 -12.48 -32.67 -2.30
CA GLY A 651 -11.72 -31.86 -3.28
C GLY A 651 -11.81 -30.33 -3.09
N ALA A 652 -12.82 -29.83 -2.36
CA ALA A 652 -12.95 -28.43 -1.99
C ALA A 652 -12.01 -28.00 -0.84
N GLU A 653 -11.58 -28.94 0.00
CA GLU A 653 -10.76 -28.70 1.20
C GLU A 653 -9.25 -28.70 0.92
N LEU A 654 -8.84 -29.17 -0.26
CA LEU A 654 -7.42 -29.25 -0.63
C LEU A 654 -6.70 -27.91 -0.47
N ALA A 655 -5.47 -27.94 0.06
CA ALA A 655 -4.62 -26.77 0.27
C ALA A 655 -5.18 -25.68 1.23
N HIS A 656 -6.31 -25.93 1.88
CA HIS A 656 -6.83 -25.08 2.94
C HIS A 656 -6.19 -25.44 4.29
N PRO A 657 -6.14 -24.50 5.25
CA PRO A 657 -5.64 -24.79 6.59
C PRO A 657 -6.50 -25.83 7.30
N ASN A 658 -5.87 -26.78 7.98
CA ASN A 658 -6.56 -27.66 8.93
C ASN A 658 -6.73 -26.95 10.29
N ILE A 659 -7.29 -27.63 11.29
CA ILE A 659 -7.48 -27.06 12.64
C ILE A 659 -6.17 -26.50 13.21
N ALA A 660 -5.07 -27.26 13.14
CA ALA A 660 -3.78 -26.80 13.63
C ALA A 660 -3.26 -25.58 12.84
N GLY A 661 -3.50 -25.54 11.53
CA GLY A 661 -3.19 -24.39 10.70
C GLY A 661 -3.96 -23.13 11.08
N HIS A 662 -5.28 -23.24 11.32
CA HIS A 662 -6.07 -22.09 11.79
C HIS A 662 -5.67 -21.64 13.20
N GLU A 663 -5.30 -22.56 14.10
CA GLU A 663 -4.74 -22.20 15.41
C GLU A 663 -3.44 -21.42 15.26
N ALA A 664 -2.49 -21.92 14.45
CA ALA A 664 -1.23 -21.22 14.19
C ALA A 664 -1.44 -19.85 13.54
N TRP A 665 -2.43 -19.74 12.65
CA TRP A 665 -2.81 -18.49 12.02
C TRP A 665 -3.39 -17.49 13.03
N ALA A 666 -4.32 -17.92 13.89
CA ALA A 666 -4.87 -17.08 14.95
C ALA A 666 -3.78 -16.57 15.91
N GLN A 667 -2.85 -17.46 16.30
CA GLN A 667 -1.70 -17.09 17.14
C GLN A 667 -0.78 -16.08 16.45
N SER A 668 -0.55 -16.24 15.14
CA SER A 668 0.24 -15.29 14.35
C SER A 668 -0.43 -13.93 14.23
N LEU A 669 -1.77 -13.87 14.15
CA LEU A 669 -2.53 -12.62 14.15
C LEU A 669 -2.47 -11.92 15.51
N ILE A 670 -2.53 -12.66 16.62
CA ILE A 670 -2.33 -12.10 17.97
C ILE A 670 -0.93 -11.50 18.07
N ALA A 671 0.11 -12.23 17.64
CA ALA A 671 1.48 -11.72 17.62
C ALA A 671 1.65 -10.49 16.71
N TRP A 672 1.09 -10.51 15.50
CA TRP A 672 1.09 -9.38 14.58
C TRP A 672 0.41 -8.14 15.19
N SER A 673 -0.67 -8.31 15.94
CA SER A 673 -1.38 -7.19 16.55
C SER A 673 -0.52 -6.37 17.53
N GLN A 674 0.58 -6.94 18.04
CA GLN A 674 1.54 -6.26 18.92
C GLN A 674 2.45 -5.27 18.19
N THR A 675 2.56 -5.36 16.86
CA THR A 675 3.43 -4.51 16.02
C THR A 675 2.98 -3.05 16.02
N LYS A 676 3.87 -2.11 15.64
CA LYS A 676 3.48 -0.70 15.59
C LYS A 676 2.52 -0.43 14.44
N GLU A 677 2.67 -1.14 13.32
CA GLU A 677 1.72 -1.08 12.20
C GLU A 677 0.29 -1.39 12.66
N ALA A 678 0.11 -2.42 13.49
CA ALA A 678 -1.19 -2.76 14.07
C ALA A 678 -1.68 -1.79 15.18
N GLN A 679 -0.80 -0.94 15.70
CA GLN A 679 -1.14 0.08 16.71
C GLN A 679 -1.62 1.41 16.11
N VAL A 680 -1.47 1.63 14.79
CA VAL A 680 -1.95 2.86 14.14
C VAL A 680 -3.47 2.80 14.01
N VAL A 681 -4.19 3.18 15.07
CA VAL A 681 -5.67 3.15 15.02
C VAL A 681 -6.20 4.32 14.19
N ASN A 682 -6.55 4.08 12.93
CA ASN A 682 -7.41 4.99 12.19
C ASN A 682 -8.78 5.03 12.88
N THR A 683 -9.12 6.19 13.46
CA THR A 683 -10.33 6.37 14.27
C THR A 683 -11.49 7.01 13.51
N THR A 684 -11.31 7.29 12.22
CA THR A 684 -12.28 8.01 11.40
C THR A 684 -12.82 7.15 10.28
N MET A 685 -14.08 7.40 9.90
CA MET A 685 -14.59 6.98 8.59
C MET A 685 -14.57 8.21 7.67
N PRO A 686 -13.89 8.16 6.52
CA PRO A 686 -13.92 9.29 5.59
C PRO A 686 -15.37 9.54 5.12
N PRO A 687 -15.73 10.82 4.89
CA PRO A 687 -17.08 11.15 4.44
C PRO A 687 -17.34 10.48 3.10
N ARG A 688 -18.55 9.90 2.94
CA ARG A 688 -18.98 9.35 1.65
C ARG A 688 -18.73 10.41 0.57
N LYS A 689 -18.01 10.04 -0.50
CA LYS A 689 -18.08 10.76 -1.78
C LYS A 689 -19.51 10.64 -2.27
N LYS A 690 -20.37 11.55 -1.82
CA LYS A 690 -21.73 11.66 -2.32
C LYS A 690 -21.61 11.99 -3.80
N GLY A 691 -22.04 11.07 -4.66
CA GLY A 691 -22.51 11.47 -5.99
C GLY A 691 -23.48 12.64 -5.82
N PHE A 692 -23.52 13.54 -6.80
CA PHE A 692 -24.04 14.92 -6.82
C PHE A 692 -25.47 15.19 -6.26
N LEU A 693 -26.14 14.24 -5.60
CA LEU A 693 -27.48 14.37 -5.03
C LEU A 693 -27.45 14.44 -3.48
N PRO A 694 -28.03 15.49 -2.86
CA PRO A 694 -28.16 15.60 -1.40
C PRO A 694 -29.19 14.62 -0.81
N ASP A 695 -28.92 14.12 0.40
CA ASP A 695 -29.68 13.08 1.16
C ASP A 695 -31.19 13.36 1.30
N LEU A 696 -31.61 14.63 1.25
CA LEU A 696 -33.01 15.05 1.36
C LEU A 696 -33.89 14.50 0.22
N LEU A 697 -33.29 14.11 -0.91
CA LEU A 697 -33.97 13.59 -2.09
C LEU A 697 -33.76 12.09 -2.31
N SER A 698 -33.09 11.38 -1.39
CA SER A 698 -32.91 9.92 -1.48
C SER A 698 -34.24 9.14 -1.70
N PRO A 699 -35.38 9.45 -1.05
CA PRO A 699 -36.64 8.77 -1.32
C PRO A 699 -37.30 9.18 -2.65
N LEU A 700 -36.99 10.39 -3.16
CA LEU A 700 -37.41 10.85 -4.49
C LEU A 700 -36.56 10.22 -5.60
N SER A 701 -35.26 10.02 -5.38
CA SER A 701 -34.36 9.36 -6.33
C SER A 701 -34.64 7.86 -6.50
N SER A 702 -35.08 7.18 -5.43
CA SER A 702 -35.53 5.78 -5.48
C SER A 702 -36.91 5.66 -6.14
N SER A 703 -37.78 6.66 -5.97
CA SER A 703 -39.08 6.75 -6.64
C SER A 703 -38.95 7.16 -8.12
N LEU A 704 -37.99 8.02 -8.48
CA LEU A 704 -37.66 8.39 -9.85
C LEU A 704 -36.96 7.25 -10.60
N ARG A 705 -36.14 6.43 -9.92
CA ARG A 705 -35.64 5.14 -10.45
C ARG A 705 -36.74 4.13 -10.77
N LYS A 706 -37.92 4.24 -10.14
CA LYS A 706 -39.10 3.41 -10.45
C LYS A 706 -39.95 3.98 -11.60
N LEU A 707 -39.74 5.24 -12.00
CA LEU A 707 -40.51 5.93 -13.05
C LEU A 707 -39.85 5.84 -14.44
N ASP A 708 -38.63 5.32 -14.51
CA ASP A 708 -37.89 5.02 -15.74
C ASP A 708 -37.67 3.50 -15.77
N PRO A 709 -38.34 2.73 -16.65
CA PRO A 709 -38.26 1.28 -16.64
C PRO A 709 -36.80 0.82 -16.83
N SER A 710 -36.38 -0.18 -16.05
CA SER A 710 -35.17 -0.96 -16.37
C SER A 710 -35.43 -1.65 -17.70
N ASP A 711 -34.76 -1.20 -18.77
CA ASP A 711 -34.75 -1.96 -20.01
C ASP A 711 -34.02 -3.28 -19.74
N ASP A 712 -34.71 -4.42 -19.84
CA ASP A 712 -34.04 -5.72 -19.86
C ASP A 712 -33.26 -5.81 -21.17
N HIS A 713 -31.93 -5.78 -21.08
CA HIS A 713 -31.07 -5.89 -22.26
C HIS A 713 -30.83 -7.36 -22.57
N THR A 714 -31.33 -7.84 -23.70
CA THR A 714 -31.06 -9.21 -24.16
C THR A 714 -29.80 -9.27 -25.02
N LEU A 715 -28.82 -10.06 -24.60
CA LEU A 715 -27.61 -10.37 -25.34
C LEU A 715 -27.61 -11.82 -25.79
N GLN A 716 -27.19 -12.04 -27.02
CA GLN A 716 -27.01 -13.37 -27.58
C GLN A 716 -25.61 -13.48 -28.18
N GLY A 717 -24.94 -14.58 -27.90
CA GLY A 717 -23.59 -14.82 -28.35
C GLY A 717 -23.29 -16.30 -28.47
N GLN A 718 -22.17 -16.61 -29.12
CA GLN A 718 -21.64 -17.96 -29.20
C GLN A 718 -20.22 -17.94 -28.66
N LEU A 719 -19.92 -18.80 -27.68
CA LEU A 719 -18.56 -19.00 -27.22
C LEU A 719 -17.75 -19.66 -28.34
N GLN A 720 -16.62 -19.06 -28.69
CA GLN A 720 -15.69 -19.59 -29.69
C GLN A 720 -14.26 -19.52 -29.15
N PRO A 721 -13.36 -20.44 -29.57
CA PRO A 721 -11.93 -20.29 -29.31
C PRO A 721 -11.41 -18.95 -29.83
N LEU A 722 -10.31 -18.46 -29.24
CA LEU A 722 -9.65 -17.25 -29.74
C LEU A 722 -9.26 -17.41 -31.21
N GLY A 723 -9.40 -16.34 -32.00
CA GLY A 723 -8.89 -16.28 -33.37
C GLY A 723 -7.36 -16.40 -33.40
N GLU A 724 -6.80 -16.60 -34.60
CA GLU A 724 -5.34 -16.67 -34.80
C GLU A 724 -4.61 -15.39 -34.36
N ASP A 725 -5.32 -14.26 -34.28
CA ASP A 725 -4.84 -12.98 -33.78
C ASP A 725 -4.95 -12.82 -32.26
N GLY A 726 -5.38 -13.88 -31.55
CA GLY A 726 -5.55 -13.91 -30.10
C GLY A 726 -6.78 -13.15 -29.59
N ARG A 727 -7.72 -12.75 -30.46
CA ARG A 727 -8.93 -12.02 -30.07
C ARG A 727 -10.14 -12.93 -29.91
N ALA A 728 -11.00 -12.60 -28.97
CA ALA A 728 -12.28 -13.27 -28.79
C ALA A 728 -13.28 -12.84 -29.87
N ALA A 729 -14.23 -13.72 -30.19
CA ALA A 729 -15.39 -13.36 -30.99
C ALA A 729 -16.16 -12.23 -30.29
N ARG A 730 -16.45 -11.14 -31.00
CA ARG A 730 -16.99 -9.91 -30.41
C ARG A 730 -18.26 -9.46 -31.10
N GLN A 731 -19.23 -9.03 -30.31
CA GLN A 731 -20.42 -8.33 -30.82
C GLN A 731 -20.03 -6.97 -31.42
N GLU A 732 -20.47 -6.67 -32.64
CA GLU A 732 -20.16 -5.38 -33.29
C GLU A 732 -20.91 -4.20 -32.67
N LYS A 733 -22.15 -4.42 -32.20
CA LYS A 733 -23.01 -3.37 -31.66
C LYS A 733 -22.71 -3.12 -30.18
N ILE A 734 -22.35 -1.89 -29.85
CA ILE A 734 -22.22 -1.41 -28.47
C ILE A 734 -23.58 -1.40 -27.79
N VAL A 735 -23.69 -2.08 -26.65
CA VAL A 735 -24.91 -2.14 -25.85
C VAL A 735 -24.85 -1.01 -24.82
N THR A 736 -25.85 -0.14 -24.84
CA THR A 736 -25.91 0.98 -23.90
C THR A 736 -26.73 0.57 -22.69
N VAL A 737 -26.11 0.63 -21.51
CA VAL A 737 -26.70 0.18 -20.23
C VAL A 737 -26.52 1.28 -19.18
N ARG A 738 -27.23 1.18 -18.07
CA ARG A 738 -26.99 1.96 -16.85
C ARG A 738 -26.34 1.06 -15.79
N SER A 739 -25.63 1.69 -14.87
CA SER A 739 -25.08 0.99 -13.70
C SER A 739 -26.25 0.41 -12.87
N GLY A 740 -26.19 -0.89 -12.56
CA GLY A 740 -27.28 -1.62 -11.90
C GLY A 740 -28.39 -2.16 -12.83
N ASP A 741 -28.35 -1.93 -14.15
CA ASP A 741 -29.28 -2.59 -15.09
C ASP A 741 -29.07 -4.12 -15.07
N THR A 742 -30.11 -4.89 -15.41
CA THR A 742 -29.98 -6.33 -15.58
C THR A 742 -29.86 -6.69 -17.05
N VAL A 743 -28.88 -7.54 -17.37
CA VAL A 743 -28.63 -8.02 -18.71
C VAL A 743 -29.04 -9.48 -18.78
N THR A 744 -29.98 -9.81 -19.65
CA THR A 744 -30.37 -11.20 -19.93
C THR A 744 -29.47 -11.73 -21.02
N VAL A 745 -28.71 -12.78 -20.74
CA VAL A 745 -27.72 -13.32 -21.66
C VAL A 745 -28.12 -14.74 -22.04
N THR A 746 -28.03 -15.06 -23.33
CA THR A 746 -28.11 -16.42 -23.87
C THR A 746 -26.85 -16.71 -24.68
N LEU A 747 -26.05 -17.66 -24.23
CA LEU A 747 -24.81 -18.09 -24.89
C LEU A 747 -24.97 -19.51 -25.40
N THR A 748 -24.59 -19.72 -26.66
CA THR A 748 -24.53 -21.03 -27.28
C THR A 748 -23.08 -21.47 -27.49
N GLY A 749 -22.89 -22.75 -27.84
CA GLY A 749 -21.56 -23.30 -28.04
C GLY A 749 -20.80 -23.58 -26.75
N VAL A 750 -21.51 -23.66 -25.61
CA VAL A 750 -20.94 -24.03 -24.31
C VAL A 750 -21.05 -25.54 -24.12
N GLN A 751 -20.10 -26.16 -23.44
CA GLN A 751 -20.20 -27.57 -23.08
C GLN A 751 -21.37 -27.79 -22.08
N PRO A 752 -22.22 -28.82 -22.27
CA PRO A 752 -23.32 -29.10 -21.34
C PRO A 752 -22.84 -29.26 -19.89
N GLY A 753 -23.52 -28.58 -18.96
CA GLY A 753 -23.15 -28.56 -17.53
C GLY A 753 -21.92 -27.72 -17.18
N ALA A 754 -21.22 -27.14 -18.17
CA ALA A 754 -20.09 -26.25 -17.91
C ALA A 754 -20.57 -24.87 -17.45
N THR A 755 -19.71 -24.20 -16.70
CA THR A 755 -19.96 -22.85 -16.18
C THR A 755 -19.27 -21.82 -17.07
N VAL A 756 -20.02 -20.81 -17.50
CA VAL A 756 -19.51 -19.60 -18.15
C VAL A 756 -19.34 -18.54 -17.08
N THR A 757 -18.13 -17.99 -16.95
CA THR A 757 -17.84 -16.84 -16.10
C THR A 757 -18.02 -15.57 -16.91
N VAL A 758 -18.61 -14.54 -16.30
CA VAL A 758 -18.85 -13.25 -16.95
C VAL A 758 -18.14 -12.15 -16.18
N THR A 759 -17.25 -11.45 -16.87
CA THR A 759 -16.35 -10.46 -16.28
C THR A 759 -16.42 -9.15 -17.04
N VAL A 760 -16.49 -8.02 -16.33
CA VAL A 760 -16.19 -6.71 -16.92
C VAL A 760 -14.68 -6.58 -17.04
N HIS A 761 -14.15 -6.66 -18.25
CA HIS A 761 -12.71 -6.69 -18.50
C HIS A 761 -12.00 -5.36 -18.18
N SER A 762 -12.67 -4.23 -18.38
CA SER A 762 -12.11 -2.90 -18.09
C SER A 762 -11.82 -2.65 -16.59
N SER A 763 -12.43 -3.42 -15.69
CA SER A 763 -12.27 -3.29 -14.24
C SER A 763 -12.02 -4.64 -13.55
N ILE A 764 -11.69 -5.68 -14.35
CA ILE A 764 -11.70 -7.12 -14.02
C ILE A 764 -12.61 -7.44 -12.83
N GLN A 765 -13.91 -7.29 -13.07
CA GLN A 765 -14.95 -7.51 -12.07
C GLN A 765 -15.88 -8.60 -12.56
N ALA A 766 -15.89 -9.74 -11.87
CA ALA A 766 -16.88 -10.78 -12.11
C ALA A 766 -18.28 -10.26 -11.77
N ILE A 767 -19.22 -10.50 -12.68
CA ILE A 767 -20.62 -10.07 -12.58
C ILE A 767 -21.49 -11.24 -12.14
N GLY A 768 -21.09 -12.45 -12.53
CA GLY A 768 -21.73 -13.69 -12.17
C GLY A 768 -21.27 -14.81 -13.08
N SER A 769 -21.91 -15.96 -12.93
CA SER A 769 -21.69 -17.13 -13.78
C SER A 769 -23.01 -17.69 -14.27
N LEU A 770 -22.95 -18.39 -15.39
CA LEU A 770 -24.09 -19.06 -16.03
C LEU A 770 -23.74 -20.53 -16.20
N THR A 771 -24.63 -21.44 -15.86
CA THR A 771 -24.43 -22.87 -16.14
C THR A 771 -25.16 -23.24 -17.43
N ALA A 772 -24.46 -23.96 -18.31
CA ALA A 772 -25.04 -24.47 -19.54
C ALA A 772 -26.00 -25.64 -19.26
N ASP A 773 -27.15 -25.62 -19.92
CA ASP A 773 -28.10 -26.73 -19.90
C ASP A 773 -27.58 -27.96 -20.68
N GLU A 774 -28.40 -29.01 -20.75
CA GLU A 774 -28.10 -30.23 -21.49
C GLU A 774 -27.85 -30.02 -22.99
N ASN A 775 -28.32 -28.90 -23.55
CA ASN A 775 -28.15 -28.53 -24.96
C ASN A 775 -26.91 -27.65 -25.18
N GLY A 776 -26.12 -27.36 -24.15
CA GLY A 776 -24.96 -26.49 -24.25
C GLY A 776 -25.32 -25.01 -24.38
N VAL A 777 -26.50 -24.63 -23.88
CA VAL A 777 -26.97 -23.25 -23.85
C VAL A 777 -26.93 -22.72 -22.43
N ALA A 778 -26.14 -21.67 -22.20
CA ALA A 778 -26.08 -20.97 -20.92
C ALA A 778 -26.98 -19.73 -20.97
N THR A 779 -28.06 -19.74 -20.21
CA THR A 779 -29.00 -18.60 -20.13
C THR A 779 -29.15 -18.11 -18.71
N GLY A 780 -29.12 -16.79 -18.52
CA GLY A 780 -29.43 -16.21 -17.22
C GLY A 780 -29.47 -14.69 -17.22
N ARG A 781 -29.87 -14.14 -16.08
CA ARG A 781 -29.96 -12.70 -15.84
C ARG A 781 -28.76 -12.28 -14.99
N LEU A 782 -27.96 -11.38 -15.52
CA LEU A 782 -26.75 -10.88 -14.89
C LEU A 782 -26.96 -9.41 -14.53
N PRO A 783 -27.10 -9.08 -13.23
CA PRO A 783 -27.19 -7.69 -12.81
C PRO A 783 -25.81 -7.04 -12.98
N LEU A 784 -25.74 -5.97 -13.77
CA LEU A 784 -24.52 -5.19 -13.87
C LEU A 784 -24.19 -4.57 -12.50
N PRO A 785 -22.90 -4.48 -12.14
CA PRO A 785 -22.53 -3.90 -10.87
C PRO A 785 -23.06 -2.46 -10.74
N PRO A 786 -23.67 -2.06 -9.61
CA PRO A 786 -24.18 -0.71 -9.41
C PRO A 786 -23.08 0.34 -9.21
N ASP A 787 -21.84 -0.12 -9.04
CA ASP A 787 -20.62 0.68 -8.94
C ASP A 787 -19.79 0.65 -10.24
N LEU A 788 -20.32 0.05 -11.32
CA LEU A 788 -19.66 0.05 -12.62
C LEU A 788 -19.52 1.52 -13.10
N PRO A 789 -18.30 2.03 -13.35
CA PRO A 789 -18.09 3.41 -13.76
C PRO A 789 -18.85 3.77 -15.04
N ALA A 790 -19.14 5.06 -15.24
CA ALA A 790 -19.65 5.51 -16.54
C ALA A 790 -18.50 5.48 -17.57
N GLY A 791 -18.79 5.01 -18.78
CA GLY A 791 -17.76 4.88 -19.82
C GLY A 791 -17.95 3.69 -20.75
N GLN A 792 -16.87 3.33 -21.44
CA GLN A 792 -16.80 2.17 -22.33
C GLN A 792 -16.21 0.98 -21.56
N HIS A 793 -16.90 -0.15 -21.60
CA HIS A 793 -16.52 -1.38 -20.94
C HIS A 793 -16.63 -2.55 -21.93
N ILE A 794 -16.04 -3.69 -21.58
CA ILE A 794 -16.20 -4.93 -22.34
C ILE A 794 -16.62 -6.01 -21.36
N LEU A 795 -17.75 -6.66 -21.64
CA LEU A 795 -18.08 -7.94 -21.00
C LEU A 795 -17.32 -9.03 -21.72
N VAL A 796 -16.54 -9.79 -20.97
CA VAL A 796 -15.91 -11.03 -21.43
C VAL A 796 -16.69 -12.18 -20.81
N TYR A 797 -17.19 -13.05 -21.68
CA TYR A 797 -17.78 -14.32 -21.33
C TYR A 797 -16.75 -15.39 -21.64
N GLU A 798 -16.39 -16.19 -20.65
CA GLU A 798 -15.39 -17.24 -20.82
C GLU A 798 -15.88 -18.56 -20.22
N GLY A 799 -15.63 -19.66 -20.91
CA GLY A 799 -16.05 -20.98 -20.46
C GLY A 799 -15.60 -22.08 -21.42
N LEU A 800 -15.90 -23.33 -21.06
CA LEU A 800 -15.63 -24.47 -21.92
C LEU A 800 -16.62 -24.50 -23.08
N GLY A 801 -16.11 -24.45 -24.30
CA GLY A 801 -16.90 -24.60 -25.51
C GLY A 801 -17.30 -26.05 -25.78
N THR A 802 -18.20 -26.31 -26.73
CA THR A 802 -18.64 -27.68 -27.11
C THR A 802 -17.50 -28.61 -27.56
N ASN A 803 -16.36 -28.06 -27.95
CA ASN A 803 -15.14 -28.78 -28.30
C ASN A 803 -14.21 -29.04 -27.09
N ALA A 804 -14.68 -28.76 -25.86
CA ALA A 804 -13.91 -28.79 -24.63
C ALA A 804 -12.68 -27.86 -24.63
N ALA A 805 -12.65 -26.85 -25.50
CA ALA A 805 -11.63 -25.80 -25.49
C ALA A 805 -12.15 -24.53 -24.81
N TRP A 806 -11.27 -23.83 -24.11
CA TRP A 806 -11.57 -22.50 -23.56
C TRP A 806 -11.98 -21.56 -24.68
N SER A 807 -13.19 -21.04 -24.54
CA SER A 807 -13.86 -20.24 -25.54
C SER A 807 -14.33 -18.93 -24.91
N TYR A 808 -14.30 -17.87 -25.72
CA TYR A 808 -14.53 -16.51 -25.28
C TYR A 808 -15.60 -15.86 -26.16
N TYR A 809 -16.35 -14.93 -25.58
CA TYR A 809 -17.21 -14.02 -26.30
C TYR A 809 -17.14 -12.63 -25.65
N GLU A 810 -17.07 -11.59 -26.46
CA GLU A 810 -16.93 -10.21 -25.99
C GLU A 810 -18.13 -9.35 -26.39
N VAL A 811 -18.66 -8.56 -25.44
CA VAL A 811 -19.71 -7.58 -25.71
C VAL A 811 -19.24 -6.19 -25.27
N PRO A 812 -19.08 -5.23 -26.20
CA PRO A 812 -18.84 -3.85 -25.84
C PRO A 812 -20.07 -3.24 -25.16
N LEU A 813 -19.84 -2.65 -23.99
CA LEU A 813 -20.83 -1.93 -23.22
C LEU A 813 -20.50 -0.43 -23.19
N SER A 814 -21.52 0.42 -23.24
CA SER A 814 -21.43 1.83 -22.87
C SER A 814 -22.33 2.08 -21.68
N VAL A 815 -21.73 2.36 -20.52
CA VAL A 815 -22.44 2.65 -19.28
C VAL A 815 -22.71 4.14 -19.22
N ARG A 816 -23.99 4.53 -19.24
CA ARG A 816 -24.41 5.93 -19.11
C ARG A 816 -24.70 6.29 -17.66
N GLU A 817 -24.35 7.52 -17.27
CA GLU A 817 -24.91 8.11 -16.06
C GLU A 817 -26.43 8.29 -16.21
N THR A 818 -27.18 8.04 -15.13
CA THR A 818 -28.63 8.30 -15.10
C THR A 818 -28.88 9.76 -15.49
N SER A 819 -29.62 9.97 -16.58
CA SER A 819 -29.79 11.29 -17.22
C SER A 819 -30.24 12.36 -16.22
N GLY A 820 -29.39 13.36 -15.98
CA GLY A 820 -29.68 14.52 -15.15
C GLY A 820 -30.91 15.32 -15.59
N TRP A 821 -31.41 15.11 -16.82
CA TRP A 821 -32.67 15.71 -17.29
C TRP A 821 -33.86 15.28 -16.43
N LEU A 822 -33.99 14.02 -16.05
CA LEU A 822 -35.13 13.56 -15.23
C LEU A 822 -35.11 14.21 -13.84
N VAL A 823 -33.91 14.46 -13.31
CA VAL A 823 -33.71 15.23 -12.06
C VAL A 823 -34.11 16.70 -12.26
N LEU A 824 -33.76 17.31 -13.40
CA LEU A 824 -34.18 18.67 -13.75
C LEU A 824 -35.70 18.79 -13.97
N LEU A 825 -36.34 17.77 -14.55
CA LEU A 825 -37.80 17.69 -14.68
C LEU A 825 -38.48 17.56 -13.32
N ALA A 826 -37.97 16.69 -12.45
CA ALA A 826 -38.46 16.58 -11.09
C ALA A 826 -38.28 17.89 -10.31
N TYR A 827 -37.15 18.57 -10.50
CA TYR A 827 -36.88 19.89 -9.93
C TYR A 827 -37.89 20.94 -10.45
N GLY A 828 -38.19 20.91 -11.76
CA GLY A 828 -39.21 21.77 -12.37
C GLY A 828 -40.63 21.51 -11.85
N ILE A 829 -41.02 20.25 -11.66
CA ILE A 829 -42.33 19.87 -11.12
C ILE A 829 -42.44 20.28 -9.64
N VAL A 830 -41.41 20.05 -8.84
CA VAL A 830 -41.38 20.47 -7.42
C VAL A 830 -41.46 22.00 -7.31
N LEU A 831 -40.73 22.74 -8.15
CA LEU A 831 -40.84 24.20 -8.21
C LEU A 831 -42.25 24.66 -8.60
N LEU A 832 -42.90 23.99 -9.56
CA LEU A 832 -44.28 24.28 -9.96
C LEU A 832 -45.29 23.97 -8.84
N LEU A 833 -45.10 22.89 -8.08
CA LEU A 833 -45.95 22.54 -6.94
C LEU A 833 -45.77 23.52 -5.77
N ILE A 834 -44.53 23.95 -5.49
CA ILE A 834 -44.25 24.98 -4.47
C ILE A 834 -44.87 26.32 -4.91
N ALA A 835 -44.71 26.71 -6.18
CA ALA A 835 -45.31 27.92 -6.72
C ALA A 835 -46.85 27.87 -6.70
N GLY A 836 -47.45 26.72 -7.05
CA GLY A 836 -48.90 26.50 -6.99
C GLY A 836 -49.45 26.48 -5.56
N GLY A 837 -48.71 25.89 -4.62
CA GLY A 837 -49.01 25.92 -3.17
C GLY A 837 -48.94 27.33 -2.59
N ALA A 838 -47.93 28.11 -2.97
CA ALA A 838 -47.82 29.51 -2.58
C ALA A 838 -48.96 30.36 -3.18
N MET A 839 -49.32 30.13 -4.45
CA MET A 839 -50.42 30.83 -5.13
C MET A 839 -51.78 30.52 -4.48
N THR A 840 -52.03 29.25 -4.12
CA THR A 840 -53.26 28.84 -3.43
C THR A 840 -53.34 29.38 -2.01
N LEU A 841 -52.22 29.44 -1.28
CA LEU A 841 -52.15 30.09 0.03
C LEU A 841 -52.45 31.59 -0.06
N VAL A 842 -51.86 32.30 -1.03
CA VAL A 842 -52.11 33.74 -1.26
C VAL A 842 -53.57 33.99 -1.66
N LEU A 843 -54.15 33.15 -2.54
CA LEU A 843 -55.56 33.25 -2.91
C LEU A 843 -56.50 32.91 -1.73
N SER A 844 -56.13 31.96 -0.88
CA SER A 844 -56.89 31.62 0.33
C SER A 844 -56.81 32.72 1.40
N ALA A 845 -55.66 33.38 1.53
CA ALA A 845 -55.46 34.52 2.43
C ALA A 845 -56.25 35.75 1.95
N ARG A 846 -56.26 36.03 0.63
CA ARG A 846 -57.13 37.06 0.05
C ARG A 846 -58.62 36.76 0.26
N ARG A 847 -59.06 35.51 0.12
CA ARG A 847 -60.45 35.10 0.42
C ARG A 847 -60.80 35.28 1.90
N ARG A 848 -59.89 34.96 2.82
CA ARG A 848 -60.09 35.17 4.27
C ARG A 848 -60.16 36.65 4.64
N HIS A 849 -59.38 37.51 3.98
CA HIS A 849 -59.49 38.97 4.19
C HIS A 849 -60.81 39.55 3.67
N HIS A 850 -61.38 39.03 2.58
CA HIS A 850 -62.70 39.46 2.11
C HIS A 850 -63.86 38.99 3.01
N LEU A 851 -63.71 37.85 3.71
CA LEU A 851 -64.72 37.35 4.64
C LEU A 851 -64.63 38.02 6.04
N ALA A 852 -63.43 38.43 6.46
CA ALA A 852 -63.25 39.17 7.72
C ALA A 852 -63.76 40.62 7.66
N SER A 853 -63.82 41.23 6.47
CA SER A 853 -64.41 42.57 6.29
C SER A 853 -65.94 42.60 6.35
N ALA A 854 -66.62 41.44 6.37
CA ALA A 854 -68.08 41.35 6.41
C ALA A 854 -68.65 41.09 7.82
N ALA A 855 -67.81 40.72 8.79
CA ALA A 855 -68.25 40.28 10.12
C ALA A 855 -68.09 41.34 11.23
N SER A 856 -67.79 42.60 10.88
CA SER A 856 -67.59 43.70 11.86
C SER A 856 -68.45 44.93 11.53
N ALA A 857 -69.76 44.71 11.39
CA ALA A 857 -70.76 45.77 11.46
C ALA A 857 -71.96 45.30 12.30
N SER A 858 -72.35 46.13 13.27
CA SER A 858 -73.38 45.94 14.31
C SER A 858 -72.94 45.02 15.46
N SER A 859 -72.88 45.45 16.72
CA SER A 859 -73.82 46.32 17.43
C SER A 859 -73.16 47.09 18.59
N THR A 860 -73.85 48.16 18.95
CA THR A 860 -73.52 49.38 19.70
C THR A 860 -73.41 49.25 21.23
N PRO A 861 -72.92 50.30 21.93
CA PRO A 861 -72.49 50.28 23.33
C PRO A 861 -73.50 50.90 24.32
N SER A 862 -73.22 50.82 25.62
CA SER A 862 -73.70 51.77 26.64
C SER A 862 -72.78 51.81 27.87
N THR A 863 -72.11 52.97 28.03
CA THR A 863 -71.95 53.81 29.26
C THR A 863 -71.72 53.13 30.62
N SER A 864 -70.86 53.57 31.55
CA SER A 864 -69.97 54.75 31.68
C SER A 864 -69.35 54.72 33.09
N VAL A 865 -68.33 55.57 33.30
CA VAL A 865 -67.87 56.22 34.55
C VAL A 865 -66.56 55.70 35.15
N ALA A 866 -65.49 56.49 34.91
CA ALA A 866 -64.47 57.09 35.79
C ALA A 866 -63.95 56.31 37.02
N ALA A 867 -62.69 56.40 37.46
CA ALA A 867 -61.72 57.50 37.49
C ALA A 867 -60.32 56.94 37.92
N ASP A 868 -59.23 57.68 37.62
CA ASP A 868 -58.00 57.96 38.41
C ASP A 868 -57.26 56.83 39.20
N VAL A 869 -55.93 56.77 39.46
CA VAL A 869 -54.66 57.50 39.18
C VAL A 869 -53.54 56.70 39.92
N VAL A 870 -52.26 56.88 39.53
CA VAL A 870 -50.94 56.48 40.14
C VAL A 870 -50.39 55.02 40.07
N ASP A 871 -49.15 54.94 39.59
CA ASP A 871 -47.99 54.05 39.83
C ASP A 871 -47.58 53.93 41.35
N PRO A 872 -46.44 53.33 41.79
CA PRO A 872 -45.55 52.26 41.28
C PRO A 872 -45.04 51.27 42.38
N GLU A 873 -44.04 50.43 42.03
CA GLU A 873 -42.93 49.85 42.85
C GLU A 873 -43.18 48.83 44.00
N GLY A 874 -42.27 47.84 44.13
CA GLY A 874 -42.06 47.10 45.39
C GLY A 874 -41.33 45.74 45.30
N ALA A 875 -40.05 45.78 45.67
CA ALA A 875 -39.00 44.78 45.93
C ALA A 875 -39.30 43.45 46.70
N ASP A 876 -38.30 42.53 46.59
CA ASP A 876 -37.81 41.49 47.54
C ASP A 876 -38.80 40.41 48.05
N ASP A 877 -38.45 39.20 48.49
CA ASP A 877 -37.23 38.67 49.13
C ASP A 877 -37.21 37.11 49.03
N THR A 878 -36.05 36.56 49.35
CA THR A 878 -35.54 35.19 49.61
C THR A 878 -36.47 34.08 50.17
N SER A 879 -36.11 32.81 49.89
CA SER A 879 -35.83 31.78 50.93
C SER A 879 -35.29 30.45 50.34
N GLU A 880 -34.13 30.03 50.86
CA GLU A 880 -33.57 28.67 50.79
C GLU A 880 -34.40 27.63 51.58
N GLY A 881 -34.19 26.35 51.26
CA GLY A 881 -34.68 25.21 52.05
C GLY A 881 -34.12 23.88 51.54
N ASP A 882 -32.92 23.52 51.99
CA ASP A 882 -32.33 22.17 51.94
C ASP A 882 -33.01 21.22 52.93
N ALA A 883 -33.08 19.92 52.59
CA ALA A 883 -32.71 18.79 53.46
C ALA A 883 -33.00 17.42 52.80
N ASP A 884 -31.92 16.78 52.31
CA ASP A 884 -31.31 15.59 52.90
C ASP A 884 -32.06 14.24 53.11
N THR A 885 -31.48 13.24 52.44
CA THR A 885 -30.98 11.90 52.89
C THR A 885 -31.81 10.59 52.97
N GLU A 886 -31.08 9.56 52.49
CA GLU A 886 -31.01 8.12 52.84
C GLU A 886 -32.07 7.14 52.29
N ALA A 887 -31.78 5.85 52.03
CA ALA A 887 -30.63 5.05 51.57
C ALA A 887 -31.06 3.56 51.69
N VAL A 888 -30.31 2.66 51.00
CA VAL A 888 -30.08 1.23 51.32
C VAL A 888 -30.89 0.11 50.60
N SER A 889 -30.08 -0.73 49.92
CA SER A 889 -30.17 -2.20 49.62
C SER A 889 -31.23 -2.68 48.61
N SER A 890 -30.92 -3.55 47.64
CA SER A 890 -29.92 -4.64 47.60
C SER A 890 -29.50 -4.96 46.17
#